data_AF-A0A1Y3XGG7-F1
#
_entry.id   AF-A0A1Y3XGG7-F1
#
_cell.length_a   1.000
_cell.length_b   1.000
_cell.length_c   1.000
_cell.angle_alpha   90.00
_cell.angle_beta   90.00
_cell.angle_gamma   90.00
#
_symmetry.space_group_name_H-M   'P 1'
#
loop_
_entity.id
_entity.type
_entity.pdbx_description
1 polymer ?
#
loop_
_entity_poly.entity_id
_entity_poly.type
_entity_poly.pdbx_seq_one_letter_code
_entity_poly.pdbx_strand_id
1 'polypeptide(L)'
;MTAREAALRALVACEQQGAWSDGFLKKILRTAGLDSRDAALTTRLCFGVLQNRLLLDYYLGKLSTVKLEKMEPAVRNSLRLGAYQVLSLDRVPDHAAVSEAVDLARKGSKNPRSAGLVNGVLRSLVRQKDSLEPPEDPAVRYSHPQWLADLFTRRLGREEAAALMAANNGEPPTCAQVNTTRATVEEVTDSLRAEGVEVQPHPWLPNCLLLSHTGSLEELAAFREGLFYIQDVAAKLAVLAADPREGMDVLDACAAPGGKSFAAAIAMWGKGKVVSCDIHPHKMDLIQAGAKRLGLDCITAEVLDGRECKEEFLDGFDLVLADVPCSGLGIIRKKPDIRYKDPKPLEGLPRVQKAILDNVCRYVRPGGVLLYATCTLLERENEDVVRAFLDKHKDFTLERFQLPGDFEGAREGMVTCWPHRHGTDGFFFAKLRRMRGVYEVRPNEGMGPFTLGMTQAEAEDALNKLNEEEHQAVEVWHRFGGYGSPQTFQLEYEDGKLSRIGLDRCEDLKVLYRGLDLMGTHAEDLIPALAKETGYVCDCEDHELACTYEFPALGLELWRESAYHPKLLAVPEFQELIQALPENLEYEQDHGWCFAQVWVQTGSFRAQCPLEPGTAPYAHPVKPTPPEREPTAEEMIAFLHRKYGLIPPERPGRGE
;
A
#
# COMPACT_ATOMS: atom_id res chain seq x y z
N MET A 1 32.10 -18.91 -27.14
CA MET A 1 32.28 -18.49 -25.73
C MET A 1 31.51 -19.48 -24.90
N THR A 2 32.05 -19.96 -23.77
CA THR A 2 31.29 -20.89 -22.91
C THR A 2 30.32 -20.13 -21.99
N ALA A 3 29.32 -20.81 -21.43
CA ALA A 3 28.44 -20.23 -20.42
C ALA A 3 29.20 -19.62 -19.23
N ARG A 4 30.29 -20.28 -18.78
CA ARG A 4 31.13 -19.80 -17.68
C ARG A 4 31.92 -18.55 -18.06
N GLU A 5 32.42 -18.47 -19.29
CA GLU A 5 33.12 -17.28 -19.79
C GLU A 5 32.16 -16.08 -19.90
N ALA A 6 30.94 -16.31 -20.38
CA ALA A 6 29.90 -15.29 -20.44
C ALA A 6 29.54 -14.79 -19.03
N ALA A 7 29.37 -15.71 -18.07
CA ALA A 7 29.08 -15.37 -16.68
C ALA A 7 30.21 -14.56 -16.04
N LEU A 8 31.46 -14.94 -16.26
CA LEU A 8 32.61 -14.19 -15.76
C LEU A 8 32.62 -12.76 -16.30
N ARG A 9 32.40 -12.57 -17.61
CA ARG A 9 32.34 -11.25 -18.23
C ARG A 9 31.23 -10.39 -17.62
N ALA A 10 30.05 -10.98 -17.40
CA ALA A 10 28.93 -10.29 -16.80
C ALA A 10 29.24 -9.82 -15.37
N LEU A 11 29.80 -10.71 -14.53
CA LEU A 11 30.15 -10.41 -13.15
C LEU A 11 31.27 -9.36 -13.04
N VAL A 12 32.31 -9.47 -13.87
CA VAL A 12 33.41 -8.47 -13.90
C VAL A 12 32.89 -7.10 -14.32
N ALA A 13 32.05 -7.04 -15.34
CA ALA A 13 31.45 -5.78 -15.77
C ALA A 13 30.53 -5.17 -14.70
N CYS A 14 29.73 -6.00 -14.03
CA CYS A 14 28.89 -5.57 -12.91
C CYS A 14 29.71 -4.97 -11.77
N GLU A 15 30.85 -5.58 -11.41
CA GLU A 15 31.75 -5.03 -10.40
C GLU A 15 32.38 -3.70 -10.82
N GLN A 16 32.73 -3.54 -12.10
CA GLN A 16 33.38 -2.33 -12.61
C GLN A 16 32.43 -1.16 -12.82
N GLN A 17 31.19 -1.45 -13.24
CA GLN A 17 30.18 -0.43 -13.55
C GLN A 17 29.32 -0.06 -12.33
N GLY A 18 29.41 -0.83 -11.23
CA GLY A 18 28.68 -0.58 -9.99
C GLY A 18 27.18 -0.91 -10.06
N ALA A 19 26.69 -1.47 -11.17
CA ALA A 19 25.30 -1.84 -11.34
C ALA A 19 25.14 -3.06 -12.26
N TRP A 20 24.19 -3.93 -11.93
CA TRP A 20 23.72 -4.98 -12.82
C TRP A 20 22.59 -4.45 -13.70
N SER A 21 22.51 -4.96 -14.93
CA SER A 21 21.37 -4.70 -15.82
C SER A 21 20.98 -5.99 -16.50
N ASP A 22 19.71 -6.40 -16.38
CA ASP A 22 19.18 -7.54 -17.12
C ASP A 22 19.35 -7.34 -18.63
N GLY A 23 19.26 -6.09 -19.10
CA GLY A 23 19.56 -5.72 -20.48
C GLY A 23 21.02 -5.98 -20.87
N PHE A 24 21.95 -5.79 -19.94
CA PHE A 24 23.36 -6.09 -20.15
C PHE A 24 23.62 -7.60 -20.19
N LEU A 25 23.04 -8.39 -19.29
CA LEU A 25 23.13 -9.85 -19.37
C LEU A 25 22.53 -10.35 -20.70
N LYS A 26 21.33 -9.90 -21.06
CA LYS A 26 20.70 -10.23 -22.36
C LYS A 26 21.60 -9.87 -23.55
N LYS A 27 22.27 -8.72 -23.50
CA LYS A 27 23.24 -8.30 -24.52
C LYS A 27 24.45 -9.23 -24.58
N ILE A 28 25.01 -9.64 -23.44
CA ILE A 28 26.11 -10.62 -23.37
C ILE A 28 25.66 -11.95 -23.96
N LEU A 29 24.50 -12.48 -23.54
CA LEU A 29 23.96 -13.75 -24.03
C LEU A 29 23.80 -13.72 -25.55
N ARG A 30 23.19 -12.65 -26.09
CA ARG A 30 23.01 -12.46 -27.53
C ARG A 30 24.34 -12.36 -28.29
N THR A 31 25.31 -11.63 -27.74
CA THR A 31 26.62 -11.44 -28.38
C THR A 31 27.48 -12.71 -28.30
N ALA A 32 27.29 -13.51 -27.26
CA ALA A 32 27.99 -14.78 -27.08
C ALA A 32 27.46 -15.90 -28.00
N GLY A 33 26.24 -15.75 -28.55
CA GLY A 33 25.63 -16.74 -29.44
C GLY A 33 25.35 -18.07 -28.74
N LEU A 34 25.03 -18.04 -27.44
CA LEU A 34 24.77 -19.23 -26.64
C LEU A 34 23.42 -19.85 -27.00
N ASP A 35 23.33 -21.17 -26.95
CA ASP A 35 22.05 -21.88 -26.99
C ASP A 35 21.22 -21.64 -25.70
N SER A 36 19.97 -22.09 -25.69
CA SER A 36 19.05 -21.86 -24.56
C SER A 36 19.56 -22.48 -23.25
N ARG A 37 20.22 -23.65 -23.32
CA ARG A 37 20.76 -24.35 -22.15
C ARG A 37 21.94 -23.58 -21.55
N ASP A 38 22.88 -23.15 -22.37
CA ASP A 38 24.03 -22.37 -21.93
C ASP A 38 23.64 -20.96 -21.47
N ALA A 39 22.60 -20.36 -22.07
CA ALA A 39 22.05 -19.10 -21.61
C ALA A 39 21.39 -19.22 -20.22
N ALA A 40 20.61 -20.28 -19.99
CA ALA A 40 20.02 -20.57 -18.68
C ALA A 40 21.12 -20.81 -17.62
N LEU A 41 22.15 -21.57 -17.97
CA LEU A 41 23.28 -21.82 -17.05
C LEU A 41 24.06 -20.54 -16.74
N THR A 42 24.35 -19.71 -17.74
CA THR A 42 25.01 -18.41 -17.56
C THR A 42 24.23 -17.53 -16.59
N THR A 43 22.91 -17.48 -16.76
CA THR A 43 21.98 -16.72 -15.90
C THR A 43 22.00 -17.24 -14.47
N ARG A 44 21.89 -18.57 -14.28
CA ARG A 44 21.96 -19.21 -12.94
C ARG A 44 23.30 -18.97 -12.24
N LEU A 45 24.41 -18.99 -12.99
CA LEU A 45 25.74 -18.73 -12.44
C LEU A 45 25.89 -17.26 -12.00
N CYS A 46 25.43 -16.31 -12.81
CA CYS A 46 25.51 -14.89 -12.47
C CYS A 46 24.68 -14.56 -11.23
N PHE A 47 23.39 -14.89 -11.26
CA PHE A 47 22.49 -14.61 -10.14
C PHE A 47 22.89 -15.37 -8.88
N GLY A 48 23.29 -16.63 -9.02
CA GLY A 48 23.75 -17.44 -7.89
C GLY A 48 24.98 -16.89 -7.18
N VAL A 49 25.96 -16.40 -7.94
CA VAL A 49 27.14 -15.73 -7.37
C VAL A 49 26.76 -14.41 -6.69
N LEU A 50 25.91 -13.59 -7.31
CA LEU A 50 25.47 -12.32 -6.71
C LEU A 50 24.66 -12.56 -5.42
N GLN A 51 23.73 -13.50 -5.45
CA GLN A 51 22.88 -13.86 -4.33
C GLN A 51 23.69 -14.40 -3.15
N ASN A 52 24.78 -15.15 -3.40
CA ASN A 52 25.59 -15.77 -2.36
C ASN A 52 26.96 -15.11 -2.15
N ARG A 53 27.18 -13.89 -2.65
CA ARG A 53 28.53 -13.29 -2.75
C ARG A 53 29.27 -13.24 -1.42
N LEU A 54 28.65 -12.75 -0.34
CA LEU A 54 29.35 -12.61 0.95
C LEU A 54 29.59 -13.97 1.60
N LEU A 55 28.66 -14.91 1.44
CA LEU A 55 28.83 -16.29 1.90
C LEU A 55 30.00 -16.98 1.18
N LEU A 56 30.06 -16.84 -0.15
CA LEU A 56 31.17 -17.37 -0.96
C LEU A 56 32.49 -16.71 -0.56
N ASP A 57 32.51 -15.39 -0.38
CA ASP A 57 33.70 -14.66 0.04
C ASP A 57 34.16 -15.06 1.45
N TYR A 58 33.24 -15.35 2.37
CA TYR A 58 33.54 -15.86 3.70
C TYR A 58 34.29 -17.19 3.65
N TYR A 59 33.78 -18.16 2.89
CA TYR A 59 34.44 -19.47 2.75
C TYR A 59 35.77 -19.37 2.00
N LEU A 60 35.80 -18.63 0.89
CA LEU A 60 37.02 -18.43 0.11
C LEU A 60 38.10 -17.69 0.93
N GLY A 61 37.70 -16.75 1.78
CA GLY A 61 38.60 -16.01 2.68
C GLY A 61 39.27 -16.90 3.73
N LYS A 62 38.59 -17.94 4.23
CA LYS A 62 39.19 -18.94 5.13
C LYS A 62 40.22 -19.84 4.44
N LEU A 63 40.10 -20.02 3.12
CA LEU A 63 40.89 -20.97 2.34
C LEU A 63 42.02 -20.34 1.53
N SER A 64 42.01 -19.01 1.38
CA SER A 64 42.98 -18.25 0.60
C SER A 64 43.95 -17.48 1.51
N THR A 65 45.25 -17.58 1.22
CA THR A 65 46.27 -16.75 1.86
C THR A 65 46.31 -15.31 1.33
N VAL A 66 45.73 -15.08 0.15
CA VAL A 66 45.59 -13.75 -0.48
C VAL A 66 44.17 -13.24 -0.22
N LYS A 67 44.05 -12.02 0.30
CA LYS A 67 42.75 -11.35 0.49
C LYS A 67 42.02 -11.18 -0.86
N LEU A 68 40.74 -11.55 -0.93
CA LEU A 68 39.96 -11.55 -2.17
C LEU A 68 39.88 -10.16 -2.82
N GLU A 69 39.81 -9.10 -2.01
CA GLU A 69 39.70 -7.71 -2.48
C GLU A 69 40.97 -7.27 -3.23
N LYS A 70 42.12 -7.88 -2.91
CA LYS A 70 43.41 -7.61 -3.57
C LYS A 70 43.60 -8.40 -4.86
N MET A 71 42.71 -9.33 -5.19
CA MET A 71 42.77 -10.11 -6.42
C MET A 71 42.21 -9.31 -7.60
N GLU A 72 42.73 -9.57 -8.81
CA GLU A 72 42.12 -9.07 -10.04
C GLU A 72 40.65 -9.53 -10.12
N PRO A 73 39.70 -8.69 -10.58
CA PRO A 73 38.28 -9.03 -10.66
C PRO A 73 38.00 -10.35 -11.38
N ALA A 74 38.75 -10.64 -12.46
CA ALA A 74 38.62 -11.90 -13.17
C ALA A 74 38.96 -13.10 -12.26
N VAL A 75 40.04 -13.05 -11.50
CA VAL A 75 40.47 -14.13 -10.60
C VAL A 75 39.48 -14.32 -9.46
N ARG A 76 39.05 -13.22 -8.82
CA ARG A 76 38.06 -13.26 -7.74
C ARG A 76 36.74 -13.85 -8.20
N ASN A 77 36.23 -13.43 -9.35
CA ASN A 77 34.97 -13.96 -9.87
C ASN A 77 35.11 -15.38 -10.43
N SER A 78 36.29 -15.80 -10.92
CA SER A 78 36.55 -17.22 -11.21
C SER A 78 36.48 -18.10 -9.95
N LEU A 79 37.04 -17.64 -8.82
CA LEU A 79 36.89 -18.33 -7.53
C LEU A 79 35.43 -18.43 -7.10
N ARG A 80 34.68 -17.32 -7.16
CA ARG A 80 33.25 -17.32 -6.79
C ARG A 80 32.42 -18.23 -7.68
N LEU A 81 32.63 -18.20 -9.00
CA LEU A 81 31.95 -19.10 -9.94
C LEU A 81 32.27 -20.57 -9.65
N GLY A 82 33.53 -20.89 -9.38
CA GLY A 82 33.94 -22.25 -9.00
C GLY A 82 33.31 -22.69 -7.69
N ALA A 83 33.37 -21.84 -6.66
CA ALA A 83 32.81 -22.12 -5.34
C ALA A 83 31.28 -22.29 -5.38
N TYR A 84 30.58 -21.42 -6.10
CA TYR A 84 29.13 -21.54 -6.27
C TYR A 84 28.74 -22.84 -6.99
N GLN A 85 29.47 -23.24 -8.04
CA GLN A 85 29.22 -24.53 -8.70
C GLN A 85 29.45 -25.71 -7.74
N VAL A 86 30.52 -25.71 -6.94
CA VAL A 86 30.83 -26.79 -5.98
C VAL A 86 29.83 -26.87 -4.83
N LEU A 87 29.37 -25.72 -4.32
CA LEU A 87 28.55 -25.66 -3.11
C LEU A 87 27.04 -25.66 -3.37
N SER A 88 26.60 -25.31 -4.59
CA SER A 88 25.18 -25.04 -4.86
C SER A 88 24.61 -25.70 -6.11
N LEU A 89 25.43 -26.36 -6.95
CA LEU A 89 24.96 -27.04 -8.16
C LEU A 89 25.27 -28.54 -8.15
N ASP A 90 24.30 -29.36 -7.73
CA ASP A 90 24.47 -30.81 -7.57
C ASP A 90 24.82 -31.56 -8.87
N ARG A 91 24.43 -30.99 -10.02
CA ARG A 91 24.63 -31.63 -11.34
C ARG A 91 26.00 -31.34 -11.96
N VAL A 92 26.83 -30.51 -11.34
CA VAL A 92 28.16 -30.15 -11.86
C VAL A 92 29.23 -30.90 -11.06
N PRO A 93 29.98 -31.84 -11.67
CA PRO A 93 31.05 -32.54 -10.95
C PRO A 93 32.12 -31.56 -10.44
N ASP A 94 32.59 -31.76 -9.20
CA ASP A 94 33.58 -30.87 -8.55
C ASP A 94 34.82 -30.63 -9.42
N HIS A 95 35.36 -31.69 -10.04
CA HIS A 95 36.55 -31.59 -10.88
C HIS A 95 36.33 -30.71 -12.12
N ALA A 96 35.12 -30.74 -12.68
CA ALA A 96 34.75 -29.90 -13.82
C ALA A 96 34.60 -28.43 -13.41
N ALA A 97 33.94 -28.17 -12.27
CA ALA A 97 33.82 -26.82 -11.71
C ALA A 97 35.19 -26.19 -11.43
N VAL A 98 36.12 -26.97 -10.86
CA VAL A 98 37.50 -26.53 -10.61
C VAL A 98 38.25 -26.26 -11.91
N SER A 99 38.23 -27.21 -12.86
CA SER A 99 38.97 -27.07 -14.13
C SER A 99 38.51 -25.85 -14.93
N GLU A 100 37.19 -25.67 -15.06
CA GLU A 100 36.62 -24.51 -15.76
C GLU A 100 37.03 -23.20 -15.07
N ALA A 101 36.95 -23.11 -13.73
CA ALA A 101 37.35 -21.92 -12.99
C ALA A 101 38.85 -21.59 -13.16
N VAL A 102 39.71 -22.61 -13.25
CA VAL A 102 41.15 -22.44 -13.53
C VAL A 102 41.38 -21.89 -14.93
N ASP A 103 40.66 -22.41 -15.93
CA ASP A 103 40.79 -21.93 -17.31
C ASP A 103 40.24 -20.50 -17.48
N LEU A 104 39.15 -20.17 -16.79
CA LEU A 104 38.64 -18.80 -16.70
C LEU A 104 39.69 -17.84 -16.14
N ALA A 105 40.34 -18.21 -15.03
CA ALA A 105 41.37 -17.38 -14.41
C ALA A 105 42.61 -17.24 -15.31
N ARG A 106 42.99 -18.31 -16.03
CA ARG A 106 44.10 -18.29 -17.00
C ARG A 106 43.81 -17.33 -18.16
N LYS A 107 42.58 -17.30 -18.67
CA LYS A 107 42.17 -16.43 -19.77
C LYS A 107 41.93 -14.98 -19.33
N GLY A 108 41.43 -14.79 -18.11
CA GLY A 108 40.97 -13.50 -17.60
C GLY A 108 42.01 -12.69 -16.83
N SER A 109 43.11 -13.31 -16.38
CA SER A 109 44.14 -12.65 -15.57
C SER A 109 45.44 -12.45 -16.32
N LYS A 110 46.12 -11.32 -16.06
CA LYS A 110 47.47 -11.05 -16.60
C LYS A 110 48.56 -11.78 -15.83
N ASN A 111 48.29 -12.22 -14.60
CA ASN A 111 49.25 -12.90 -13.75
C ASN A 111 49.21 -14.42 -13.99
N PRO A 112 50.31 -15.04 -14.47
CA PRO A 112 50.34 -16.47 -14.77
C PRO A 112 50.16 -17.37 -13.54
N ARG A 113 50.40 -16.85 -12.33
CA ARG A 113 50.20 -17.58 -11.06
C ARG A 113 48.73 -17.67 -10.64
N SER A 114 47.85 -16.85 -11.22
CA SER A 114 46.43 -16.80 -10.86
C SER A 114 45.72 -18.15 -11.03
N ALA A 115 46.01 -18.86 -12.12
CA ALA A 115 45.42 -20.19 -12.37
C ALA A 115 45.80 -21.21 -11.28
N GLY A 116 47.05 -21.17 -10.80
CA GLY A 116 47.52 -22.02 -9.70
C GLY A 116 46.86 -21.69 -8.37
N LEU A 117 46.67 -20.41 -8.07
CA LEU A 117 45.92 -19.94 -6.89
C LEU A 117 44.47 -20.45 -6.90
N VAL A 118 43.76 -20.25 -8.02
CA VAL A 118 42.37 -20.70 -8.17
C VAL A 118 42.24 -22.20 -7.98
N ASN A 119 43.13 -22.98 -8.60
CA ASN A 119 43.17 -24.42 -8.45
C ASN A 119 43.39 -24.83 -6.97
N GLY A 120 44.38 -24.23 -6.31
CA GLY A 120 44.72 -24.54 -4.92
C GLY A 120 43.55 -24.27 -3.96
N VAL A 121 42.94 -23.09 -4.07
CA VAL A 121 41.81 -22.68 -3.22
C VAL A 121 40.59 -23.57 -3.44
N LEU A 122 40.17 -23.78 -4.69
CA LEU A 122 38.96 -24.58 -4.98
C LEU A 122 39.15 -26.07 -4.67
N ARG A 123 40.35 -26.64 -4.88
CA ARG A 123 40.62 -28.02 -4.42
C ARG A 123 40.59 -28.13 -2.90
N SER A 124 41.00 -27.07 -2.19
CA SER A 124 40.86 -27.02 -0.74
C SER A 124 39.41 -26.96 -0.31
N LEU A 125 38.59 -26.17 -1.02
CA LEU A 125 37.15 -26.09 -0.81
C LEU A 125 36.49 -27.45 -0.98
N VAL A 126 36.76 -28.14 -2.11
CA VAL A 126 36.19 -29.47 -2.38
C VAL A 126 36.53 -30.48 -1.29
N ARG A 127 37.75 -30.45 -0.72
CA ARG A 127 38.14 -31.35 0.37
C ARG A 127 37.41 -31.09 1.69
N GLN A 128 36.95 -29.86 1.91
CA GLN A 128 36.38 -29.39 3.18
C GLN A 128 34.88 -29.11 3.09
N LYS A 129 34.26 -29.25 1.90
CA LYS A 129 32.89 -28.79 1.65
C LYS A 129 31.85 -29.43 2.58
N ASP A 130 32.03 -30.70 2.94
CA ASP A 130 31.13 -31.45 3.81
C ASP A 130 31.31 -31.10 5.30
N SER A 131 32.36 -30.35 5.65
CA SER A 131 32.68 -29.89 7.00
C SER A 131 32.58 -28.38 7.16
N LEU A 132 32.02 -27.66 6.17
CA LEU A 132 31.89 -26.20 6.24
C LEU A 132 30.74 -25.83 7.18
N GLU A 133 31.07 -25.17 8.28
CA GLU A 133 30.06 -24.59 9.16
C GLU A 133 29.53 -23.28 8.58
N PRO A 134 28.20 -23.10 8.55
CA PRO A 134 27.60 -21.86 8.08
C PRO A 134 27.95 -20.71 9.03
N PRO A 135 28.22 -19.49 8.52
CA PRO A 135 28.53 -18.32 9.36
C PRO A 135 27.44 -18.10 10.40
N GLU A 136 27.78 -17.79 11.66
CA GLU A 136 26.79 -17.49 12.70
C GLU A 136 25.99 -16.23 12.39
N ASP A 137 26.65 -15.20 11.84
CA ASP A 137 26.01 -13.95 11.45
C ASP A 137 25.08 -14.14 10.24
N PRO A 138 23.76 -13.91 10.39
CA PRO A 138 22.80 -13.98 9.29
C PRO A 138 23.14 -13.07 8.11
N ALA A 139 23.77 -11.92 8.36
CA ALA A 139 24.16 -10.98 7.30
C ALA A 139 25.15 -11.64 6.33
N VAL A 140 26.15 -12.35 6.85
CA VAL A 140 27.11 -13.11 6.04
C VAL A 140 26.45 -14.35 5.46
N ARG A 141 25.70 -15.10 6.27
CA ARG A 141 25.06 -16.36 5.88
C ARG A 141 24.14 -16.20 4.67
N TYR A 142 23.35 -15.14 4.64
CA TYR A 142 22.39 -14.86 3.57
C TYR A 142 22.85 -13.73 2.63
N SER A 143 24.12 -13.37 2.69
CA SER A 143 24.75 -12.36 1.82
C SER A 143 24.00 -11.03 1.74
N HIS A 144 23.77 -10.41 2.89
CA HIS A 144 23.25 -9.06 3.03
C HIS A 144 24.39 -8.15 3.55
N PRO A 145 24.71 -7.04 2.86
CA PRO A 145 25.67 -6.08 3.39
C PRO A 145 25.24 -5.53 4.75
N GLN A 146 26.21 -5.24 5.62
CA GLN A 146 25.94 -4.91 7.03
C GLN A 146 24.91 -3.79 7.20
N TRP A 147 25.00 -2.72 6.40
CA TRP A 147 24.08 -1.60 6.47
C TRP A 147 22.61 -2.02 6.24
N LEU A 148 22.37 -3.00 5.38
CA LEU A 148 21.04 -3.51 5.05
C LEU A 148 20.54 -4.47 6.13
N ALA A 149 21.43 -5.34 6.63
CA ALA A 149 21.12 -6.23 7.75
C ALA A 149 20.77 -5.43 9.02
N ASP A 150 21.52 -4.36 9.30
CA ASP A 150 21.25 -3.44 10.40
C ASP A 150 19.89 -2.76 10.24
N LEU A 151 19.53 -2.38 9.01
CA LEU A 151 18.23 -1.77 8.70
C LEU A 151 17.08 -2.73 9.01
N PHE A 152 17.16 -3.97 8.51
CA PHE A 152 16.13 -4.97 8.78
C PHE A 152 16.07 -5.33 10.26
N THR A 153 17.21 -5.44 10.93
CA THR A 153 17.28 -5.73 12.37
C THR A 153 16.66 -4.63 13.20
N ARG A 154 16.85 -3.35 12.83
CA ARG A 154 16.19 -2.22 13.51
C ARG A 154 14.68 -2.24 13.34
N ARG A 155 14.18 -2.64 12.16
CA ARG A 155 12.75 -2.64 11.84
C ARG A 155 12.00 -3.85 12.39
N LEU A 156 12.59 -5.04 12.37
CA LEU A 156 11.92 -6.31 12.67
C LEU A 156 12.46 -7.01 13.94
N GLY A 157 13.56 -6.52 14.51
CA GLY A 157 14.33 -7.28 15.49
C GLY A 157 15.19 -8.37 14.84
N ARG A 158 16.01 -9.05 15.65
CA ARG A 158 17.07 -9.95 15.15
C ARG A 158 16.53 -11.22 14.48
N GLU A 159 15.56 -11.87 15.10
CA GLU A 159 15.05 -13.17 14.64
C GLU A 159 14.28 -13.04 13.33
N GLU A 160 13.33 -12.10 13.27
CA GLU A 160 12.57 -11.85 12.04
C GLU A 160 13.44 -11.28 10.92
N ALA A 161 14.41 -10.40 11.22
CA ALA A 161 15.35 -9.93 10.20
C ALA A 161 16.17 -11.09 9.62
N ALA A 162 16.58 -12.07 10.43
CA ALA A 162 17.25 -13.27 9.93
C ALA A 162 16.33 -14.10 9.03
N ALA A 163 15.05 -14.26 9.39
CA ALA A 163 14.06 -14.94 8.55
C ALA A 163 13.82 -14.21 7.21
N LEU A 164 13.71 -12.87 7.24
CA LEU A 164 13.62 -12.04 6.03
C LEU A 164 14.86 -12.22 5.14
N MET A 165 16.06 -12.14 5.72
CA MET A 165 17.30 -12.31 4.97
C MET A 165 17.40 -13.71 4.33
N ALA A 166 16.95 -14.75 5.04
CA ALA A 166 16.84 -16.10 4.50
C ALA A 166 15.88 -16.15 3.31
N ALA A 167 14.67 -15.59 3.45
CA ALA A 167 13.67 -15.54 2.38
C ALA A 167 14.14 -14.75 1.16
N ASN A 168 14.82 -13.61 1.37
CA ASN A 168 15.44 -12.81 0.31
C ASN A 168 16.56 -13.57 -0.44
N ASN A 169 17.13 -14.60 0.19
CA ASN A 169 18.14 -15.46 -0.41
C ASN A 169 17.58 -16.76 -0.99
N GLY A 170 16.25 -16.96 -0.92
CA GLY A 170 15.55 -18.07 -1.57
C GLY A 170 15.31 -17.84 -3.06
N GLU A 171 14.81 -18.89 -3.73
CA GLU A 171 14.41 -18.82 -5.13
C GLU A 171 13.00 -18.23 -5.25
N PRO A 172 12.79 -17.14 -6.03
CA PRO A 172 11.46 -16.56 -6.20
C PRO A 172 10.59 -17.46 -7.09
N PRO A 173 9.33 -17.72 -6.73
CA PRO A 173 8.41 -18.43 -7.61
C PRO A 173 8.09 -17.60 -8.86
N THR A 174 7.87 -18.27 -9.99
CA THR A 174 7.33 -17.63 -11.20
C THR A 174 5.81 -17.65 -11.11
N CYS A 175 5.21 -16.48 -10.84
CA CYS A 175 3.77 -16.34 -10.77
C CYS A 175 3.22 -15.82 -12.11
N ALA A 176 2.24 -16.54 -12.65
CA ALA A 176 1.50 -16.21 -13.85
C ALA A 176 0.06 -15.81 -13.51
N GLN A 177 -0.39 -14.72 -14.11
CA GLN A 177 -1.65 -14.08 -13.83
C GLN A 177 -2.53 -14.33 -15.05
N VAL A 178 -3.60 -15.08 -14.85
CA VAL A 178 -4.51 -15.48 -15.91
C VAL A 178 -5.24 -14.24 -16.44
N ASN A 179 -5.25 -14.11 -17.76
CA ASN A 179 -6.02 -13.07 -18.44
C ASN A 179 -7.47 -13.53 -18.56
N THR A 180 -8.25 -13.26 -17.52
CA THR A 180 -9.64 -13.71 -17.39
C THR A 180 -10.58 -13.11 -18.44
N THR A 181 -10.16 -12.09 -19.18
CA THR A 181 -10.93 -11.57 -20.33
C THR A 181 -10.84 -12.48 -21.56
N ARG A 182 -9.90 -13.45 -21.57
CA ARG A 182 -9.63 -14.32 -22.73
C ARG A 182 -9.71 -15.81 -22.43
N ALA A 183 -9.42 -16.24 -21.21
CA ALA A 183 -9.43 -17.65 -20.84
C ALA A 183 -9.72 -17.85 -19.35
N THR A 184 -10.25 -19.03 -19.03
CA THR A 184 -10.40 -19.55 -17.68
C THR A 184 -9.07 -20.07 -17.13
N VAL A 185 -8.99 -20.27 -15.81
CA VAL A 185 -7.78 -20.80 -15.16
C VAL A 185 -7.51 -22.23 -15.61
N GLU A 186 -8.56 -23.00 -15.82
CA GLU A 186 -8.53 -24.39 -16.28
C GLU A 186 -7.93 -24.47 -17.70
N GLU A 187 -8.41 -23.66 -18.64
CA GLU A 187 -7.90 -23.63 -20.02
C GLU A 187 -6.41 -23.29 -20.08
N VAL A 188 -5.96 -22.30 -19.29
CA VAL A 188 -4.54 -21.93 -19.23
C VAL A 188 -3.72 -23.05 -18.59
N THR A 189 -4.22 -23.67 -17.54
CA THR A 189 -3.54 -24.78 -16.86
C THR A 189 -3.34 -25.97 -17.79
N ASP A 190 -4.38 -26.36 -18.53
CA ASP A 190 -4.32 -27.49 -19.46
C ASP A 190 -3.37 -27.20 -20.64
N SER A 191 -3.41 -25.98 -21.19
CA SER A 191 -2.49 -25.55 -22.25
C SER A 191 -1.03 -25.62 -21.80
N LEU A 192 -0.72 -25.11 -20.61
CA LEU A 192 0.63 -25.12 -20.06
C LEU A 192 1.14 -26.55 -19.77
N ARG A 193 0.29 -27.41 -19.21
CA ARG A 193 0.63 -28.81 -18.93
C ARG A 193 0.88 -29.61 -20.21
N ALA A 194 0.16 -29.31 -21.28
CA ALA A 194 0.38 -29.93 -22.59
C ALA A 194 1.78 -29.61 -23.17
N GLU A 195 2.35 -28.46 -22.80
CA GLU A 195 3.72 -28.06 -23.18
C GLU A 195 4.78 -28.50 -22.16
N GLY A 196 4.42 -29.31 -21.16
CA GLY A 196 5.34 -29.87 -20.16
C GLY A 196 5.69 -28.92 -19.01
N VAL A 197 4.97 -27.80 -18.86
CA VAL A 197 5.11 -26.89 -17.72
C VAL A 197 4.46 -27.50 -16.50
N GLU A 198 5.13 -27.45 -15.35
CA GLU A 198 4.50 -27.79 -14.09
C GLU A 198 3.71 -26.58 -13.58
N VAL A 199 2.43 -26.81 -13.29
CA VAL A 199 1.47 -25.76 -12.94
C VAL A 199 0.76 -26.13 -11.64
N GLN A 200 0.86 -25.23 -10.68
CA GLN A 200 0.13 -25.30 -9.41
C GLN A 200 -0.71 -24.02 -9.26
N PRO A 201 -1.97 -24.10 -8.78
CA PRO A 201 -2.72 -22.90 -8.44
C PRO A 201 -2.03 -22.17 -7.28
N HIS A 202 -2.09 -20.84 -7.28
CA HIS A 202 -1.63 -20.09 -6.12
C HIS A 202 -2.52 -20.42 -4.90
N PRO A 203 -1.95 -20.67 -3.70
CA PRO A 203 -2.69 -21.24 -2.58
C PRO A 203 -3.88 -20.40 -2.09
N TRP A 204 -3.82 -19.08 -2.25
CA TRP A 204 -4.83 -18.16 -1.73
C TRP A 204 -5.14 -16.99 -2.67
N LEU A 205 -4.42 -16.83 -3.78
CA LEU A 205 -4.62 -15.70 -4.70
C LEU A 205 -5.39 -16.20 -5.92
N PRO A 206 -6.61 -15.70 -6.19
CA PRO A 206 -7.40 -16.17 -7.31
C PRO A 206 -6.74 -15.82 -8.65
N ASN A 207 -7.03 -16.63 -9.67
CA ASN A 207 -6.60 -16.42 -11.06
C ASN A 207 -5.06 -16.32 -11.23
N CYS A 208 -4.31 -16.91 -10.30
CA CYS A 208 -2.86 -16.93 -10.30
C CYS A 208 -2.33 -18.37 -10.27
N LEU A 209 -1.29 -18.62 -11.05
CA LEU A 209 -0.65 -19.92 -11.21
C LEU A 209 0.84 -19.79 -10.84
N LEU A 210 1.34 -20.74 -10.07
CA LEU A 210 2.77 -20.93 -9.82
C LEU A 210 3.32 -21.88 -10.89
N LEU A 211 4.31 -21.40 -11.64
CA LEU A 211 4.91 -22.12 -12.75
C LEU A 211 6.33 -22.57 -12.39
N SER A 212 6.64 -23.83 -12.69
CA SER A 212 7.98 -24.40 -12.66
C SER A 212 8.27 -25.13 -13.97
N HIS A 213 9.55 -25.34 -14.26
CA HIS A 213 10.00 -26.05 -15.47
C HIS A 213 9.51 -25.43 -16.80
N THR A 214 9.33 -24.10 -16.82
CA THR A 214 8.71 -23.38 -17.95
C THR A 214 9.53 -23.37 -19.24
N GLY A 215 10.84 -23.55 -19.17
CA GLY A 215 11.73 -23.21 -20.28
C GLY A 215 11.63 -21.72 -20.64
N SER A 216 11.55 -21.42 -21.94
CA SER A 216 11.33 -20.06 -22.46
C SER A 216 9.84 -19.72 -22.44
N LEU A 217 9.43 -18.79 -21.58
CA LEU A 217 8.02 -18.39 -21.46
C LEU A 217 7.48 -17.82 -22.77
N GLU A 218 8.31 -17.12 -23.53
CA GLU A 218 7.94 -16.49 -24.79
C GLU A 218 7.64 -17.48 -25.92
N GLU A 219 8.06 -18.74 -25.78
CA GLU A 219 7.80 -19.81 -26.76
C GLU A 219 6.46 -20.53 -26.52
N LEU A 220 5.93 -20.46 -25.30
CA LEU A 220 4.68 -21.10 -24.91
C LEU A 220 3.50 -20.55 -25.73
N ALA A 221 2.61 -21.44 -26.18
CA ALA A 221 1.44 -21.06 -26.96
C ALA A 221 0.53 -20.12 -26.15
N ALA A 222 0.19 -20.50 -24.92
CA ALA A 222 -0.65 -19.69 -24.03
C ALA A 222 -0.08 -18.28 -23.76
N PHE A 223 1.25 -18.13 -23.73
CA PHE A 223 1.87 -16.81 -23.55
C PHE A 223 1.76 -15.96 -24.81
N ARG A 224 2.04 -16.53 -25.99
CA ARG A 224 1.95 -15.83 -27.29
C ARG A 224 0.53 -15.41 -27.61
N GLU A 225 -0.44 -16.24 -27.24
CA GLU A 225 -1.86 -15.96 -27.38
C GLU A 225 -2.38 -14.99 -26.31
N GLY A 226 -1.56 -14.59 -25.34
CA GLY A 226 -1.93 -13.58 -24.34
C GLY A 226 -2.91 -14.08 -23.28
N LEU A 227 -2.92 -15.38 -23.00
CA LEU A 227 -3.81 -15.99 -22.01
C LEU A 227 -3.33 -15.74 -20.57
N PHE A 228 -2.06 -15.35 -20.39
CA PHE A 228 -1.51 -14.91 -19.11
C PHE A 228 -0.34 -13.95 -19.29
N TYR A 229 0.09 -13.35 -18.18
CA TYR A 229 1.33 -12.58 -18.07
C TYR A 229 2.02 -12.87 -16.74
N ILE A 230 3.31 -12.54 -16.62
CA ILE A 230 4.07 -12.72 -15.38
C ILE A 230 3.98 -11.46 -14.54
N GLN A 231 3.58 -11.61 -13.28
CA GLN A 231 3.57 -10.52 -12.31
C GLN A 231 3.86 -11.05 -10.91
N ASP A 232 4.51 -10.23 -10.08
CA ASP A 232 4.62 -10.56 -8.66
C ASP A 232 3.27 -10.56 -7.95
N VAL A 233 3.11 -11.47 -7.00
CA VAL A 233 1.94 -11.61 -6.13
C VAL A 233 1.65 -10.31 -5.38
N ALA A 234 2.66 -9.64 -4.80
CA ALA A 234 2.46 -8.38 -4.08
C ALA A 234 2.08 -7.23 -5.01
N ALA A 235 2.61 -7.19 -6.23
CA ALA A 235 2.20 -6.20 -7.22
C ALA A 235 0.74 -6.40 -7.67
N LYS A 236 0.25 -7.65 -7.73
CA LYS A 236 -1.16 -7.95 -7.99
C LYS A 236 -2.04 -7.56 -6.80
N LEU A 237 -1.60 -7.79 -5.56
CA LEU A 237 -2.31 -7.38 -4.34
C LEU A 237 -2.53 -5.86 -4.30
N ALA A 238 -1.53 -5.07 -4.69
CA ALA A 238 -1.67 -3.62 -4.79
C ALA A 238 -2.83 -3.21 -5.72
N VAL A 239 -2.97 -3.89 -6.87
CA VAL A 239 -4.08 -3.64 -7.80
C VAL A 239 -5.41 -4.14 -7.26
N LEU A 240 -5.44 -5.25 -6.51
CA LEU A 240 -6.67 -5.70 -5.84
C LEU A 240 -7.12 -4.69 -4.77
N ALA A 241 -6.19 -4.12 -4.00
CA ALA A 241 -6.49 -3.08 -3.02
C ALA A 241 -7.05 -1.80 -3.68
N ALA A 242 -6.53 -1.44 -4.85
CA ALA A 242 -7.03 -0.29 -5.63
C ALA A 242 -8.48 -0.46 -6.13
N ASP A 243 -8.96 -1.71 -6.23
CA ASP A 243 -10.31 -2.08 -6.69
C ASP A 243 -10.74 -1.43 -8.03
N PRO A 244 -10.02 -1.67 -9.15
CA PRO A 244 -10.44 -1.20 -10.48
C PRO A 244 -11.74 -1.88 -10.91
N ARG A 245 -12.72 -1.09 -11.38
CA ARG A 245 -14.04 -1.58 -11.79
C ARG A 245 -14.32 -1.26 -13.26
N GLU A 246 -15.21 -2.04 -13.88
CA GLU A 246 -15.63 -1.83 -15.26
C GLU A 246 -16.06 -0.37 -15.49
N GLY A 247 -15.57 0.23 -16.58
CA GLY A 247 -15.95 1.58 -16.99
C GLY A 247 -15.17 2.72 -16.33
N MET A 248 -14.27 2.43 -15.38
CA MET A 248 -13.40 3.45 -14.77
C MET A 248 -12.39 4.03 -15.76
N ASP A 249 -12.02 5.29 -15.54
CA ASP A 249 -10.83 5.91 -16.12
C ASP A 249 -9.66 5.79 -15.15
N VAL A 250 -8.65 5.02 -15.53
CA VAL A 250 -7.47 4.70 -14.70
C VAL A 250 -6.22 5.34 -15.27
N LEU A 251 -5.40 5.91 -14.40
CA LEU A 251 -4.03 6.35 -14.71
C LEU A 251 -3.03 5.45 -13.98
N ASP A 252 -2.07 4.87 -14.69
CA ASP A 252 -0.85 4.31 -14.11
C ASP A 252 0.30 5.27 -14.38
N ALA A 253 0.69 6.05 -13.38
CA ALA A 253 1.61 7.18 -13.53
C ALA A 253 3.08 6.77 -13.71
N CYS A 254 3.44 5.54 -13.36
CA CYS A 254 4.79 5.00 -13.42
C CYS A 254 4.76 3.54 -13.92
N ALA A 255 4.10 3.35 -15.05
CA ALA A 255 3.53 2.07 -15.45
C ALA A 255 4.55 0.99 -15.83
N ALA A 256 5.71 1.36 -16.36
CA ALA A 256 6.55 0.40 -17.04
C ALA A 256 7.11 -0.69 -16.11
N PRO A 257 7.06 -1.98 -16.52
CA PRO A 257 6.80 -2.47 -17.87
C PRO A 257 5.32 -2.71 -18.24
N GLY A 258 4.37 -2.31 -17.40
CA GLY A 258 2.92 -2.35 -17.67
C GLY A 258 2.14 -3.37 -16.83
N GLY A 259 2.79 -4.10 -15.94
CA GLY A 259 2.15 -5.20 -15.20
C GLY A 259 0.92 -4.77 -14.38
N LYS A 260 0.96 -3.58 -13.77
CA LYS A 260 -0.18 -3.03 -13.00
C LYS A 260 -1.28 -2.50 -13.92
N SER A 261 -0.92 -1.80 -15.02
CA SER A 261 -1.86 -1.47 -16.10
C SER A 261 -2.60 -2.69 -16.63
N PHE A 262 -1.90 -3.80 -16.91
CA PHE A 262 -2.52 -5.04 -17.39
C PHE A 262 -3.45 -5.63 -16.34
N ALA A 263 -3.01 -5.68 -15.07
CA ALA A 263 -3.82 -6.16 -13.97
C ALA A 263 -5.11 -5.35 -13.79
N ALA A 264 -5.03 -4.02 -13.92
CA ALA A 264 -6.18 -3.12 -13.84
C ALA A 264 -7.13 -3.32 -15.01
N ALA A 265 -6.63 -3.32 -16.24
CA ALA A 265 -7.43 -3.56 -17.43
C ALA A 265 -8.15 -4.93 -17.40
N ILE A 266 -7.48 -5.98 -16.90
CA ILE A 266 -8.09 -7.31 -16.73
C ILE A 266 -9.18 -7.29 -15.65
N ALA A 267 -8.95 -6.61 -14.52
CA ALA A 267 -9.96 -6.45 -13.46
C ALA A 267 -11.19 -5.69 -13.95
N MET A 268 -11.01 -4.73 -14.85
CA MET A 268 -12.06 -3.94 -15.50
C MET A 268 -12.73 -4.67 -16.69
N TRP A 269 -12.43 -5.95 -16.91
CA TRP A 269 -12.92 -6.73 -18.06
C TRP A 269 -12.65 -6.08 -19.43
N GLY A 270 -11.56 -5.31 -19.52
CA GLY A 270 -11.21 -4.53 -20.71
C GLY A 270 -12.13 -3.34 -21.01
N LYS A 271 -13.05 -2.97 -20.11
CA LYS A 271 -14.01 -1.88 -20.28
C LYS A 271 -13.62 -0.65 -19.46
N GLY A 272 -13.57 0.51 -20.10
CA GLY A 272 -13.07 1.76 -19.52
C GLY A 272 -11.77 2.18 -20.22
N LYS A 273 -10.92 2.94 -19.54
CA LYS A 273 -9.67 3.45 -20.08
C LYS A 273 -8.53 3.28 -19.08
N VAL A 274 -7.35 2.91 -19.56
CA VAL A 274 -6.12 2.88 -18.77
C VAL A 274 -5.05 3.69 -19.48
N VAL A 275 -4.70 4.85 -18.95
CA VAL A 275 -3.58 5.65 -19.43
C VAL A 275 -2.33 5.24 -18.67
N SER A 276 -1.30 4.80 -19.37
CA SER A 276 -0.04 4.31 -18.78
C SER A 276 1.12 5.25 -19.12
N CYS A 277 1.76 5.81 -18.10
CA CYS A 277 2.82 6.79 -18.25
C CYS A 277 4.17 6.27 -17.73
N ASP A 278 5.27 6.63 -18.39
CA ASP A 278 6.63 6.52 -17.86
C ASP A 278 7.53 7.55 -18.54
N ILE A 279 8.57 8.01 -17.85
CA ILE A 279 9.50 9.03 -18.34
C ILE A 279 10.36 8.55 -19.52
N HIS A 280 10.54 7.24 -19.71
CA HIS A 280 11.42 6.72 -20.77
C HIS A 280 10.65 6.24 -22.01
N PRO A 281 10.94 6.80 -23.21
CA PRO A 281 10.24 6.43 -24.45
C PRO A 281 10.26 4.93 -24.78
N HIS A 282 11.42 4.27 -24.64
CA HIS A 282 11.57 2.84 -24.97
C HIS A 282 10.72 1.90 -24.09
N LYS A 283 10.26 2.36 -22.94
CA LYS A 283 9.36 1.59 -22.07
C LYS A 283 7.92 1.63 -22.55
N MET A 284 7.52 2.65 -23.33
CA MET A 284 6.19 2.72 -23.93
C MET A 284 5.99 1.57 -24.92
N ASP A 285 7.01 1.26 -25.71
CA ASP A 285 6.98 0.14 -26.64
C ASP A 285 6.72 -1.19 -25.93
N LEU A 286 7.26 -1.37 -24.71
CA LEU A 286 7.02 -2.58 -23.90
C LEU A 286 5.57 -2.67 -23.42
N ILE A 287 5.01 -1.55 -22.96
CA ILE A 287 3.62 -1.49 -22.50
C ILE A 287 2.67 -1.75 -23.68
N GLN A 288 2.87 -1.08 -24.80
CA GLN A 288 2.04 -1.25 -26.00
C GLN A 288 2.15 -2.66 -26.58
N ALA A 289 3.36 -3.23 -26.67
CA ALA A 289 3.54 -4.61 -27.12
C ALA A 289 2.87 -5.62 -26.17
N GLY A 290 2.97 -5.39 -24.85
CA GLY A 290 2.31 -6.20 -23.83
C GLY A 290 0.79 -6.13 -23.92
N ALA A 291 0.22 -4.93 -23.98
CA ALA A 291 -1.22 -4.69 -24.12
C ALA A 291 -1.77 -5.34 -25.40
N LYS A 292 -1.10 -5.14 -26.54
CA LYS A 292 -1.48 -5.76 -27.82
C LYS A 292 -1.45 -7.28 -27.75
N ARG A 293 -0.41 -7.89 -27.17
CA ARG A 293 -0.33 -9.34 -27.00
C ARG A 293 -1.46 -9.87 -26.12
N LEU A 294 -1.80 -9.15 -25.05
CA LEU A 294 -2.87 -9.51 -24.12
C LEU A 294 -4.28 -9.18 -24.64
N GLY A 295 -4.41 -8.46 -25.76
CA GLY A 295 -5.71 -8.02 -26.29
C GLY A 295 -6.40 -6.97 -25.42
N LEU A 296 -5.64 -6.09 -24.78
CA LEU A 296 -6.13 -5.06 -23.87
C LEU A 296 -6.16 -3.70 -24.58
N ASP A 297 -7.17 -3.49 -25.41
CA ASP A 297 -7.29 -2.30 -26.27
C ASP A 297 -7.63 -1.01 -25.49
N CYS A 298 -8.07 -1.13 -24.25
CA CYS A 298 -8.34 0.02 -23.36
C CYS A 298 -7.08 0.70 -22.82
N ILE A 299 -5.88 0.16 -23.09
CA ILE A 299 -4.61 0.70 -22.60
C ILE A 299 -3.98 1.63 -23.64
N THR A 300 -3.74 2.89 -23.27
CA THR A 300 -2.91 3.83 -24.02
C THR A 300 -1.61 4.11 -23.27
N ALA A 301 -0.51 4.32 -23.99
CA ALA A 301 0.80 4.59 -23.38
C ALA A 301 1.31 5.97 -23.79
N GLU A 302 1.77 6.77 -22.84
CA GLU A 302 2.26 8.15 -23.04
C GLU A 302 3.57 8.42 -22.29
N VAL A 303 4.49 9.15 -22.92
CA VAL A 303 5.71 9.59 -22.24
C VAL A 303 5.39 10.83 -21.40
N LEU A 304 5.49 10.69 -20.08
CA LEU A 304 5.23 11.78 -19.14
C LEU A 304 6.13 11.61 -17.91
N ASP A 305 6.73 12.70 -17.44
CA ASP A 305 7.37 12.72 -16.13
C ASP A 305 6.28 12.86 -15.06
N GLY A 306 6.19 11.89 -14.14
CA GLY A 306 5.19 11.92 -13.07
C GLY A 306 5.26 13.14 -12.14
N ARG A 307 6.32 13.95 -12.23
CA ARG A 307 6.48 15.22 -11.49
C ARG A 307 5.93 16.44 -12.25
N GLU A 308 5.68 16.30 -13.55
CA GLU A 308 5.22 17.39 -14.40
C GLU A 308 3.69 17.36 -14.52
N CYS A 309 3.07 18.52 -14.33
CA CYS A 309 1.62 18.67 -14.44
C CYS A 309 1.20 18.58 -15.90
N LYS A 310 0.16 17.79 -16.15
CA LYS A 310 -0.55 17.71 -17.41
C LYS A 310 -1.99 18.17 -17.18
N GLU A 311 -2.32 19.35 -17.69
CA GLU A 311 -3.60 20.01 -17.42
C GLU A 311 -4.79 19.15 -17.87
N GLU A 312 -4.66 18.37 -18.94
CA GLU A 312 -5.74 17.50 -19.43
C GLU A 312 -6.06 16.32 -18.49
N PHE A 313 -5.21 16.07 -17.48
CA PHE A 313 -5.39 14.97 -16.53
C PHE A 313 -6.02 15.41 -15.21
N LEU A 314 -6.16 16.72 -14.98
CA LEU A 314 -6.73 17.24 -13.73
C LEU A 314 -8.15 16.73 -13.51
N ASP A 315 -8.41 16.23 -12.31
CA ASP A 315 -9.69 15.65 -11.89
C ASP A 315 -10.27 14.58 -12.86
N GLY A 316 -9.40 13.96 -13.67
CA GLY A 316 -9.81 13.18 -14.84
C GLY A 316 -9.93 11.67 -14.60
N PHE A 317 -9.45 11.15 -13.47
CA PHE A 317 -9.35 9.70 -13.25
C PHE A 317 -10.09 9.23 -12.01
N ASP A 318 -10.81 8.13 -12.15
CA ASP A 318 -11.39 7.34 -11.05
C ASP A 318 -10.34 6.77 -10.11
N LEU A 319 -9.24 6.31 -10.71
CA LEU A 319 -8.17 5.60 -10.03
C LEU A 319 -6.81 6.02 -10.60
N VAL A 320 -5.93 6.46 -9.73
CA VAL A 320 -4.53 6.74 -10.05
C VAL A 320 -3.65 5.72 -9.32
N LEU A 321 -2.93 4.90 -10.07
CA LEU A 321 -1.88 4.01 -9.60
C LEU A 321 -0.55 4.76 -9.63
N ALA A 322 0.04 4.98 -8.46
CA ALA A 322 1.33 5.62 -8.27
C ALA A 322 2.36 4.59 -7.75
N ASP A 323 2.79 3.67 -8.63
CA ASP A 323 3.91 2.74 -8.38
C ASP A 323 5.25 3.46 -8.57
N VAL A 324 5.60 4.30 -7.61
CA VAL A 324 6.67 5.29 -7.76
C VAL A 324 8.06 4.64 -7.77
N PRO A 325 9.06 5.28 -8.43
CA PRO A 325 10.44 4.83 -8.38
C PRO A 325 10.94 4.73 -6.93
N CYS A 326 11.53 3.59 -6.57
CA CYS A 326 12.04 3.31 -5.23
C CYS A 326 13.36 2.54 -5.27
N SER A 327 13.92 2.25 -4.10
CA SER A 327 15.20 1.56 -3.97
C SER A 327 15.17 0.11 -4.47
N GLY A 328 13.99 -0.50 -4.53
CA GLY A 328 13.79 -1.88 -4.98
C GLY A 328 14.27 -2.93 -3.97
N LEU A 329 14.51 -2.55 -2.71
CA LEU A 329 15.05 -3.45 -1.68
C LEU A 329 14.07 -4.58 -1.29
N GLY A 330 12.81 -4.52 -1.71
CA GLY A 330 11.84 -5.59 -1.50
C GLY A 330 11.91 -6.71 -2.55
N ILE A 331 12.49 -6.45 -3.72
CA ILE A 331 12.58 -7.44 -4.83
C ILE A 331 13.98 -8.06 -4.96
N ILE A 332 14.79 -7.99 -3.89
CA ILE A 332 16.18 -8.48 -3.86
C ILE A 332 16.28 -9.99 -4.21
N ARG A 333 15.26 -10.80 -3.93
CA ARG A 333 15.25 -12.22 -4.33
C ARG A 333 15.21 -12.43 -5.85
N LYS A 334 14.59 -11.50 -6.59
CA LYS A 334 14.54 -11.51 -8.07
C LYS A 334 15.71 -10.76 -8.70
N LYS A 335 16.18 -9.70 -8.03
CA LYS A 335 17.27 -8.84 -8.47
C LYS A 335 18.33 -8.74 -7.36
N PRO A 336 19.17 -9.79 -7.22
CA PRO A 336 20.11 -9.90 -6.10
C PRO A 336 21.21 -8.83 -6.12
N ASP A 337 21.41 -8.12 -7.24
CA ASP A 337 22.33 -7.00 -7.34
C ASP A 337 21.93 -5.79 -6.47
N ILE A 338 20.62 -5.59 -6.26
CA ILE A 338 20.08 -4.40 -5.59
C ILE A 338 20.67 -4.25 -4.17
N ARG A 339 20.89 -5.37 -3.47
CA ARG A 339 21.42 -5.36 -2.10
C ARG A 339 22.83 -4.77 -1.98
N TYR A 340 23.57 -4.66 -3.09
CA TYR A 340 24.95 -4.13 -3.12
C TYR A 340 25.05 -2.70 -3.66
N LYS A 341 23.92 -2.05 -3.96
CA LYS A 341 23.92 -0.63 -4.37
C LYS A 341 24.44 0.25 -3.24
N ASP A 342 25.08 1.35 -3.60
CA ASP A 342 25.47 2.38 -2.64
C ASP A 342 24.18 2.95 -1.97
N PRO A 343 24.08 2.96 -0.64
CA PRO A 343 22.93 3.53 0.05
C PRO A 343 22.77 5.04 -0.17
N LYS A 344 23.85 5.78 -0.48
CA LYS A 344 23.81 7.26 -0.62
C LYS A 344 22.84 7.73 -1.72
N PRO A 345 22.90 7.22 -2.97
CA PRO A 345 21.90 7.53 -3.99
C PRO A 345 20.44 7.26 -3.57
N LEU A 346 20.20 6.32 -2.66
CA LEU A 346 18.85 5.95 -2.22
C LEU A 346 18.22 7.00 -1.29
N GLU A 347 19.02 7.85 -0.65
CA GLU A 347 18.54 8.89 0.27
C GLU A 347 17.68 9.97 -0.42
N GLY A 348 17.88 10.18 -1.72
CA GLY A 348 17.12 11.15 -2.50
C GLY A 348 15.75 10.66 -2.99
N LEU A 349 15.48 9.36 -2.93
CA LEU A 349 14.26 8.77 -3.50
C LEU A 349 12.96 9.26 -2.83
N PRO A 350 12.86 9.39 -1.50
CA PRO A 350 11.66 9.95 -0.85
C PRO A 350 11.26 11.33 -1.39
N ARG A 351 12.23 12.17 -1.76
CA ARG A 351 11.95 13.49 -2.34
C ARG A 351 11.29 13.37 -3.72
N VAL A 352 11.77 12.44 -4.54
CA VAL A 352 11.19 12.18 -5.87
C VAL A 352 9.80 11.58 -5.74
N GLN A 353 9.62 10.62 -4.83
CA GLN A 353 8.33 9.97 -4.55
C GLN A 353 7.29 10.99 -4.10
N LYS A 354 7.63 11.87 -3.15
CA LYS A 354 6.75 12.96 -2.70
C LYS A 354 6.40 13.93 -3.84
N ALA A 355 7.36 14.31 -4.68
CA ALA A 355 7.11 15.20 -5.81
C ALA A 355 6.18 14.58 -6.87
N ILE A 356 6.29 13.27 -7.12
CA ILE A 356 5.35 12.56 -7.99
C ILE A 356 3.98 12.53 -7.33
N LEU A 357 3.90 12.14 -6.06
CA LEU A 357 2.63 12.01 -5.34
C LEU A 357 1.88 13.34 -5.24
N ASP A 358 2.60 14.44 -4.98
CA ASP A 358 2.09 15.82 -4.97
C ASP A 358 1.50 16.26 -6.32
N ASN A 359 1.99 15.71 -7.43
CA ASN A 359 1.52 16.04 -8.76
C ASN A 359 0.33 15.16 -9.15
N VAL A 360 0.47 13.84 -9.02
CA VAL A 360 -0.52 12.88 -9.53
C VAL A 360 -1.79 12.83 -8.68
N CYS A 361 -1.77 13.29 -7.42
CA CYS A 361 -2.98 13.40 -6.62
C CYS A 361 -4.00 14.37 -7.23
N ARG A 362 -3.54 15.38 -7.99
CA ARG A 362 -4.38 16.36 -8.70
C ARG A 362 -5.17 15.76 -9.86
N TYR A 363 -4.78 14.58 -10.32
CA TYR A 363 -5.44 13.87 -11.41
C TYR A 363 -6.59 12.97 -10.92
N VAL A 364 -6.64 12.71 -9.62
CA VAL A 364 -7.68 11.89 -8.99
C VAL A 364 -8.94 12.73 -8.92
N ARG A 365 -10.04 12.33 -9.53
CA ARG A 365 -11.31 13.07 -9.41
C ARG A 365 -11.80 13.10 -7.95
N PRO A 366 -12.65 14.05 -7.54
CA PRO A 366 -13.30 14.00 -6.23
C PRO A 366 -14.01 12.65 -6.02
N GLY A 367 -13.76 11.99 -4.88
CA GLY A 367 -14.24 10.63 -4.60
C GLY A 367 -13.45 9.52 -5.28
N GLY A 368 -12.40 9.83 -6.05
CA GLY A 368 -11.52 8.86 -6.70
C GLY A 368 -10.45 8.29 -5.76
N VAL A 369 -9.73 7.28 -6.24
CA VAL A 369 -8.66 6.59 -5.49
C VAL A 369 -7.28 6.99 -6.00
N LEU A 370 -6.36 7.20 -5.08
CA LEU A 370 -4.93 7.20 -5.31
C LEU A 370 -4.32 5.99 -4.61
N LEU A 371 -3.78 5.05 -5.37
CA LEU A 371 -2.99 3.95 -4.81
C LEU A 371 -1.52 4.32 -4.87
N TYR A 372 -0.91 4.59 -3.73
CA TYR A 372 0.54 4.71 -3.61
C TYR A 372 1.17 3.32 -3.47
N ALA A 373 2.25 3.02 -4.21
CA ALA A 373 2.93 1.73 -4.14
C ALA A 373 4.44 1.82 -4.35
N THR A 374 5.19 0.91 -3.71
CA THR A 374 6.63 0.75 -3.91
C THR A 374 7.05 -0.72 -3.77
N CYS A 375 8.17 -1.10 -4.39
CA CYS A 375 8.80 -2.40 -4.21
C CYS A 375 9.97 -2.36 -3.21
N THR A 376 9.80 -1.63 -2.11
CA THR A 376 10.80 -1.51 -1.03
C THR A 376 10.20 -1.75 0.35
N LEU A 377 11.07 -2.05 1.31
CA LEU A 377 10.76 -2.29 2.72
C LEU A 377 11.26 -1.15 3.62
N LEU A 378 11.62 0.01 3.04
CA LEU A 378 12.12 1.16 3.79
C LEU A 378 10.98 2.08 4.22
N GLU A 379 10.85 2.31 5.53
CA GLU A 379 9.79 3.17 6.08
C GLU A 379 9.83 4.60 5.52
N ARG A 380 11.05 5.14 5.35
CA ARG A 380 11.29 6.46 4.75
C ARG A 380 10.79 6.62 3.32
N GLU A 381 10.62 5.52 2.58
CA GLU A 381 10.08 5.48 1.23
C GLU A 381 8.61 5.02 1.21
N ASN A 382 8.02 4.68 2.35
CA ASN A 382 6.71 4.02 2.42
C ASN A 382 5.81 4.83 3.35
N GLU A 383 5.68 4.42 4.61
CA GLU A 383 4.79 5.02 5.60
C GLU A 383 5.10 6.52 5.80
N ASP A 384 6.38 6.91 5.82
CA ASP A 384 6.76 8.33 5.99
C ASP A 384 6.41 9.21 4.79
N VAL A 385 6.33 8.64 3.60
CA VAL A 385 5.86 9.36 2.39
C VAL A 385 4.36 9.57 2.47
N VAL A 386 3.61 8.52 2.83
CA VAL A 386 2.15 8.58 2.96
C VAL A 386 1.71 9.50 4.10
N ARG A 387 2.35 9.42 5.28
CA ARG A 387 2.09 10.33 6.40
C ARG A 387 2.33 11.79 6.00
N ALA A 388 3.49 12.08 5.38
CA ALA A 388 3.80 13.44 4.92
C ALA A 388 2.83 13.93 3.83
N PHE A 389 2.30 13.02 3.00
CA PHE A 389 1.28 13.35 2.02
C PHE A 389 -0.05 13.73 2.69
N LEU A 390 -0.56 12.90 3.62
CA LEU A 390 -1.79 13.18 4.38
C LEU A 390 -1.68 14.42 5.28
N ASP A 391 -0.47 14.75 5.74
CA ASP A 391 -0.20 15.99 6.45
C ASP A 391 -0.39 17.22 5.57
N LYS A 392 -0.09 17.11 4.28
CA LYS A 392 -0.14 18.21 3.31
C LYS A 392 -1.47 18.28 2.55
N HIS A 393 -2.05 17.15 2.18
CA HIS A 393 -3.26 17.03 1.36
C HIS A 393 -4.44 16.58 2.22
N LYS A 394 -5.07 17.56 2.88
CA LYS A 394 -6.16 17.31 3.85
C LYS A 394 -7.45 16.78 3.21
N ASP A 395 -7.57 16.94 1.90
CA ASP A 395 -8.62 16.41 1.03
C ASP A 395 -8.48 14.91 0.75
N PHE A 396 -7.45 14.24 1.27
CA PHE A 396 -7.29 12.80 1.21
C PHE A 396 -7.43 12.13 2.60
N THR A 397 -7.83 10.87 2.58
CA THR A 397 -7.84 9.98 3.75
C THR A 397 -7.37 8.58 3.37
N LEU A 398 -6.94 7.79 4.35
CA LEU A 398 -6.69 6.36 4.14
C LEU A 398 -8.02 5.64 4.01
N GLU A 399 -8.10 4.77 3.02
CA GLU A 399 -9.27 3.94 2.78
C GLU A 399 -8.93 2.49 3.07
N ARG A 400 -9.82 1.84 3.83
CA ARG A 400 -9.69 0.43 4.16
C ARG A 400 -10.02 -0.43 2.95
N PHE A 401 -9.43 -1.62 2.91
CA PHE A 401 -9.71 -2.58 1.85
C PHE A 401 -9.57 -4.00 2.37
N GLN A 402 -10.02 -4.96 1.55
CA GLN A 402 -9.87 -6.38 1.84
C GLN A 402 -8.92 -7.00 0.84
N LEU A 403 -8.11 -7.95 1.30
CA LEU A 403 -7.21 -8.73 0.47
C LEU A 403 -7.41 -10.22 0.74
N PRO A 404 -7.16 -11.08 -0.26
CA PRO A 404 -7.07 -12.50 -0.01
C PRO A 404 -5.80 -12.79 0.81
N GLY A 405 -5.97 -13.25 2.05
CA GLY A 405 -4.90 -13.53 3.00
C GLY A 405 -4.93 -12.62 4.23
N ASP A 406 -4.06 -12.91 5.19
CA ASP A 406 -4.00 -12.17 6.46
C ASP A 406 -3.01 -11.01 6.35
N PHE A 407 -3.54 -9.80 6.11
CA PHE A 407 -2.77 -8.56 6.00
C PHE A 407 -3.35 -7.53 6.97
N GLU A 408 -2.82 -7.50 8.20
CA GLU A 408 -3.32 -6.63 9.30
C GLU A 408 -3.53 -5.18 8.86
N GLY A 409 -2.56 -4.60 8.14
CA GLY A 409 -2.59 -3.21 7.69
C GLY A 409 -3.67 -2.88 6.66
N ALA A 410 -4.37 -3.87 6.08
CA ALA A 410 -5.49 -3.62 5.16
C ALA A 410 -6.65 -2.88 5.85
N ARG A 411 -6.82 -3.09 7.17
CA ARG A 411 -7.78 -2.37 8.01
C ARG A 411 -7.38 -0.91 8.31
N GLU A 412 -6.11 -0.58 8.09
CA GLU A 412 -5.55 0.77 8.28
C GLU A 412 -5.34 1.50 6.94
N GLY A 413 -5.59 0.82 5.81
CA GLY A 413 -5.39 1.37 4.47
C GLY A 413 -3.93 1.36 3.99
N MET A 414 -3.01 0.71 4.71
CA MET A 414 -1.60 0.55 4.31
C MET A 414 -1.11 -0.87 4.55
N VAL A 415 -0.51 -1.51 3.55
CA VAL A 415 0.01 -2.88 3.68
C VAL A 415 1.48 -2.94 3.31
N THR A 416 2.29 -3.57 4.17
CA THR A 416 3.63 -4.06 3.81
C THR A 416 3.58 -5.56 3.58
N CYS A 417 3.92 -6.00 2.38
CA CYS A 417 4.12 -7.39 2.03
C CYS A 417 5.54 -7.84 2.44
N TRP A 418 5.63 -8.89 3.24
CA TRP A 418 6.89 -9.42 3.75
C TRP A 418 7.20 -10.80 3.16
N PRO A 419 8.37 -11.00 2.53
CA PRO A 419 8.73 -12.29 1.93
C PRO A 419 8.65 -13.48 2.88
N HIS A 420 9.14 -13.32 4.10
CA HIS A 420 9.19 -14.39 5.11
C HIS A 420 7.85 -14.67 5.78
N ARG A 421 6.91 -13.72 5.78
CA ARG A 421 5.57 -13.89 6.38
C ARG A 421 4.55 -14.38 5.35
N HIS A 422 4.58 -13.80 4.14
CA HIS A 422 3.51 -13.95 3.16
C HIS A 422 3.92 -14.72 1.90
N GLY A 423 5.20 -15.07 1.73
CA GLY A 423 5.71 -15.75 0.52
C GLY A 423 5.79 -14.87 -0.74
N THR A 424 5.56 -13.56 -0.61
CA THR A 424 5.56 -12.58 -1.72
C THR A 424 6.92 -11.91 -1.90
N ASP A 425 7.07 -10.98 -2.86
CA ASP A 425 8.16 -10.01 -2.79
C ASP A 425 7.91 -9.02 -1.63
N GLY A 426 8.97 -8.32 -1.22
CA GLY A 426 8.87 -7.16 -0.37
C GLY A 426 8.23 -6.01 -1.14
N PHE A 427 7.13 -5.47 -0.62
CA PHE A 427 6.33 -4.49 -1.33
C PHE A 427 5.50 -3.68 -0.34
N PHE A 428 5.12 -2.46 -0.70
CA PHE A 428 4.24 -1.63 0.09
C PHE A 428 3.19 -0.96 -0.78
N PHE A 429 1.98 -0.81 -0.27
CA PHE A 429 0.98 0.05 -0.88
C PHE A 429 0.03 0.65 0.15
N ALA A 430 -0.48 1.84 -0.17
CA ALA A 430 -1.50 2.54 0.58
C ALA A 430 -2.63 2.97 -0.35
N LYS A 431 -3.88 2.73 0.07
CA LYS A 431 -5.08 3.18 -0.65
C LYS A 431 -5.55 4.49 -0.03
N LEU A 432 -5.54 5.54 -0.84
CA LEU A 432 -5.92 6.88 -0.43
C LEU A 432 -7.16 7.28 -1.22
N ARG A 433 -8.20 7.74 -0.54
CA ARG A 433 -9.43 8.25 -1.15
C ARG A 433 -9.36 9.77 -1.18
N ARG A 434 -9.55 10.36 -2.35
CA ARG A 434 -9.82 11.80 -2.45
C ARG A 434 -11.25 12.02 -2.03
N MET A 435 -11.48 12.90 -1.09
CA MET A 435 -12.81 13.22 -0.61
C MET A 435 -13.58 14.00 -1.68
N ARG A 436 -14.90 13.79 -1.74
CA ARG A 436 -15.79 14.56 -2.63
C ARG A 436 -16.00 15.97 -2.13
N GLY A 437 -15.84 16.21 -0.83
CA GLY A 437 -15.91 17.53 -0.23
C GLY A 437 -15.22 17.61 1.13
N VAL A 438 -14.64 18.78 1.42
CA VAL A 438 -14.18 19.14 2.76
C VAL A 438 -14.91 20.42 3.15
N TYR A 439 -15.63 20.37 4.26
CA TYR A 439 -16.49 21.44 4.70
C TYR A 439 -15.92 22.15 5.92
N GLU A 440 -15.44 23.40 5.81
CA GLU A 440 -15.05 24.18 7.00
C GLU A 440 -16.25 24.93 7.59
N VAL A 441 -16.87 24.36 8.61
CA VAL A 441 -17.89 25.04 9.41
C VAL A 441 -17.23 26.16 10.22
N ARG A 442 -17.70 27.40 10.03
CA ARG A 442 -17.44 28.49 10.96
C ARG A 442 -18.78 28.89 11.60
N PRO A 443 -18.88 28.90 12.94
CA PRO A 443 -20.07 29.17 13.72
C PRO A 443 -20.94 30.36 13.35
N ASN A 444 -20.32 31.37 12.77
CA ASN A 444 -20.97 32.59 12.35
C ASN A 444 -20.91 32.79 10.82
N GLU A 445 -20.31 31.85 10.09
CA GLU A 445 -20.12 31.82 8.63
C GLU A 445 -20.21 30.35 8.15
N GLY A 446 -21.40 29.91 7.73
CA GLY A 446 -21.69 28.51 7.40
C GLY A 446 -21.80 28.19 5.90
N MET A 447 -21.67 26.90 5.58
CA MET A 447 -21.08 26.29 4.37
C MET A 447 -22.04 25.77 3.27
N GLY A 448 -22.37 26.51 2.19
CA GLY A 448 -23.02 25.89 1.01
C GLY A 448 -24.17 26.70 0.39
N PRO A 449 -25.10 26.26 -0.50
CA PRO A 449 -25.97 27.15 -1.33
C PRO A 449 -27.37 27.64 -0.82
N PHE A 450 -28.06 26.91 0.07
CA PHE A 450 -29.21 27.25 0.95
C PHE A 450 -29.05 28.24 2.17
N THR A 451 -29.56 29.45 2.10
CA THR A 451 -29.55 30.42 3.22
C THR A 451 -30.65 30.17 4.27
N LEU A 452 -30.34 30.29 5.58
CA LEU A 452 -31.39 30.29 6.61
C LEU A 452 -32.43 31.35 6.32
N GLY A 453 -33.70 30.98 6.47
CA GLY A 453 -34.82 31.84 6.13
C GLY A 453 -35.29 31.73 4.69
N MET A 454 -34.58 31.02 3.81
CA MET A 454 -35.08 30.65 2.48
C MET A 454 -36.25 29.68 2.63
N THR A 455 -37.20 29.79 1.71
CA THR A 455 -38.35 28.90 1.61
C THR A 455 -37.93 27.54 1.06
N GLN A 456 -38.74 26.53 1.31
CA GLN A 456 -38.54 25.18 0.80
C GLN A 456 -38.37 25.13 -0.73
N ALA A 457 -39.19 25.89 -1.47
CA ALA A 457 -39.10 25.94 -2.94
C ALA A 457 -37.77 26.54 -3.44
N GLU A 458 -37.24 27.54 -2.74
CA GLU A 458 -35.94 28.15 -3.09
C GLU A 458 -34.78 27.19 -2.81
N ALA A 459 -34.89 26.36 -1.77
CA ALA A 459 -33.91 25.32 -1.48
C ALA A 459 -33.98 24.15 -2.49
N GLU A 460 -35.18 23.71 -2.87
CA GLU A 460 -35.39 22.70 -3.92
C GLU A 460 -34.86 23.14 -5.29
N ASP A 461 -35.06 24.42 -5.66
CA ASP A 461 -34.47 24.99 -6.88
C ASP A 461 -32.93 25.01 -6.83
N ALA A 462 -32.35 25.38 -5.69
CA ALA A 462 -30.90 25.34 -5.48
C ALA A 462 -30.34 23.91 -5.55
N LEU A 463 -31.08 22.91 -5.03
CA LEU A 463 -30.74 21.49 -5.12
C LEU A 463 -30.77 20.95 -6.55
N ASN A 464 -31.82 21.28 -7.31
CA ASN A 464 -31.95 20.81 -8.69
C ASN A 464 -30.78 21.30 -9.57
N LYS A 465 -30.33 22.53 -9.33
CA LYS A 465 -29.15 23.09 -10.02
C LYS A 465 -27.85 22.36 -9.65
N LEU A 466 -27.67 21.96 -8.39
CA LEU A 466 -26.51 21.17 -7.96
C LEU A 466 -26.51 19.77 -8.60
N ASN A 467 -27.66 19.11 -8.64
CA ASN A 467 -27.79 17.77 -9.21
C ASN A 467 -27.47 17.72 -10.71
N GLU A 468 -27.82 18.77 -11.47
CA GLU A 468 -27.51 18.88 -12.90
C GLU A 468 -26.00 19.05 -13.18
N GLU A 469 -25.25 19.73 -12.29
CA GLU A 469 -23.83 20.02 -12.49
C GLU A 469 -22.89 18.95 -11.89
N GLU A 470 -23.27 18.31 -10.77
CA GLU A 470 -22.37 17.42 -10.01
C GLU A 470 -22.64 15.92 -10.18
N HIS A 471 -23.64 15.50 -10.97
CA HIS A 471 -24.00 14.08 -11.15
C HIS A 471 -24.24 13.31 -9.83
N GLN A 472 -24.73 14.00 -8.78
CA GLN A 472 -24.99 13.42 -7.46
C GLN A 472 -26.49 13.16 -7.26
N ALA A 473 -26.81 12.23 -6.35
CA ALA A 473 -28.16 12.00 -5.86
C ALA A 473 -28.33 12.72 -4.53
N VAL A 474 -29.17 13.77 -4.48
CA VAL A 474 -29.51 14.45 -3.23
C VAL A 474 -31.00 14.25 -2.93
N GLU A 475 -31.32 13.64 -1.79
CA GLU A 475 -32.69 13.43 -1.33
C GLU A 475 -33.08 14.48 -0.27
N VAL A 476 -34.21 15.16 -0.48
CA VAL A 476 -34.80 16.08 0.50
C VAL A 476 -35.69 15.28 1.44
N TRP A 477 -35.29 15.20 2.71
CA TRP A 477 -36.10 14.53 3.72
C TRP A 477 -37.12 15.50 4.34
N HIS A 478 -38.40 15.12 4.23
CA HIS A 478 -39.45 15.64 5.10
C HIS A 478 -39.52 14.72 6.30
N ARG A 479 -39.14 15.23 7.47
CA ARG A 479 -38.99 14.50 8.75
C ARG A 479 -40.02 13.38 8.95
N PHE A 480 -39.72 12.16 8.50
CA PHE A 480 -40.19 10.84 8.97
C PHE A 480 -39.36 9.74 8.28
N GLY A 481 -38.32 9.28 8.97
CA GLY A 481 -37.73 7.93 8.91
C GLY A 481 -37.25 7.36 7.57
N GLY A 482 -35.92 7.34 7.39
CA GLY A 482 -35.22 6.36 6.55
C GLY A 482 -33.72 6.66 6.43
N TYR A 483 -32.89 5.73 6.91
CA TYR A 483 -31.43 5.79 6.81
C TYR A 483 -30.95 4.98 5.59
N GLY A 484 -29.88 5.41 4.91
CA GLY A 484 -29.06 4.52 4.07
C GLY A 484 -28.79 4.90 2.60
N SER A 485 -28.61 6.18 2.25
CA SER A 485 -28.23 6.62 0.89
C SER A 485 -26.84 7.28 0.85
N PRO A 486 -26.04 7.12 -0.23
CA PRO A 486 -24.73 7.74 -0.34
C PRO A 486 -24.85 9.26 -0.57
N GLN A 487 -24.49 10.03 0.47
CA GLN A 487 -24.41 11.50 0.52
C GLN A 487 -25.76 12.23 0.53
N THR A 488 -26.41 12.25 1.69
CA THR A 488 -27.60 13.08 1.95
C THR A 488 -27.23 14.28 2.82
N PHE A 489 -27.41 15.49 2.30
CA PHE A 489 -27.61 16.67 3.16
C PHE A 489 -29.03 16.60 3.69
N GLN A 490 -29.22 16.75 5.00
CA GLN A 490 -30.54 16.85 5.60
C GLN A 490 -30.91 18.32 5.75
N LEU A 491 -32.12 18.70 5.36
CA LEU A 491 -32.62 20.07 5.48
C LEU A 491 -33.75 20.08 6.50
N GLU A 492 -33.60 20.86 7.57
CA GLU A 492 -34.65 21.07 8.55
C GLU A 492 -35.30 22.44 8.32
N TYR A 493 -36.63 22.46 8.32
CA TYR A 493 -37.44 23.66 8.12
C TYR A 493 -38.28 23.92 9.37
N GLU A 494 -38.35 25.19 9.75
CA GLU A 494 -39.21 25.71 10.81
C GLU A 494 -40.05 26.85 10.23
N ASP A 495 -41.37 26.81 10.45
CA ASP A 495 -42.33 27.78 9.88
C ASP A 495 -42.20 27.99 8.36
N GLY A 496 -41.89 26.93 7.61
CA GLY A 496 -41.75 26.95 6.16
C GLY A 496 -40.46 27.60 5.65
N LYS A 497 -39.51 27.88 6.55
CA LYS A 497 -38.20 28.44 6.26
C LYS A 497 -37.11 27.49 6.71
N LEU A 498 -36.03 27.40 5.94
CA LEU A 498 -34.89 26.57 6.30
C LEU A 498 -34.29 27.08 7.62
N SER A 499 -34.19 26.18 8.60
CA SER A 499 -33.74 26.45 9.98
C SER A 499 -32.41 25.76 10.31
N ARG A 500 -32.11 24.60 9.72
CA ARG A 500 -30.83 23.87 9.91
C ARG A 500 -30.46 23.00 8.71
N ILE A 501 -29.18 22.64 8.64
CA ILE A 501 -28.63 21.71 7.64
C ILE A 501 -27.82 20.64 8.36
N GLY A 502 -28.13 19.38 8.11
CA GLY A 502 -27.47 18.19 8.64
C GLY A 502 -26.52 17.56 7.62
N LEU A 503 -25.32 17.20 8.08
CA LEU A 503 -24.30 16.49 7.30
C LEU A 503 -24.06 15.14 7.96
N ASP A 504 -24.35 14.06 7.24
CA ASP A 504 -24.12 12.70 7.71
C ASP A 504 -22.63 12.33 7.59
N ARG A 505 -22.16 11.50 8.53
CA ARG A 505 -20.80 10.97 8.49
C ARG A 505 -20.60 10.13 7.24
N CYS A 506 -19.59 10.49 6.46
CA CYS A 506 -19.20 9.79 5.25
C CYS A 506 -17.67 9.73 5.18
N GLU A 507 -17.11 8.60 4.72
CA GLU A 507 -15.66 8.45 4.56
C GLU A 507 -15.10 9.42 3.49
N ASP A 508 -15.94 9.83 2.54
CA ASP A 508 -15.59 10.73 1.43
C ASP A 508 -15.85 12.21 1.73
N LEU A 509 -16.30 12.57 2.94
CA LEU A 509 -16.66 13.95 3.30
C LEU A 509 -16.17 14.30 4.71
N LYS A 510 -15.30 15.31 4.81
CA LYS A 510 -14.85 15.85 6.12
C LYS A 510 -15.61 17.12 6.47
N VAL A 511 -15.94 17.28 7.74
CA VAL A 511 -16.52 18.52 8.29
C VAL A 511 -15.55 19.05 9.32
N LEU A 512 -14.87 20.15 9.01
CA LEU A 512 -13.86 20.79 9.85
C LEU A 512 -14.47 21.99 10.58
N TYR A 513 -14.10 22.20 11.84
CA TYR A 513 -14.32 23.43 12.58
C TYR A 513 -12.96 23.98 13.03
N ARG A 514 -12.55 25.13 12.48
CA ARG A 514 -11.22 25.72 12.76
C ARG A 514 -10.08 24.70 12.63
N GLY A 515 -10.16 23.86 11.59
CA GLY A 515 -9.19 22.79 11.33
C GLY A 515 -9.40 21.48 12.10
N LEU A 516 -10.40 21.39 12.97
CA LEU A 516 -10.70 20.18 13.75
C LEU A 516 -11.83 19.38 13.10
N ASP A 517 -11.61 18.10 12.81
CA ASP A 517 -12.59 17.24 12.13
C ASP A 517 -13.72 16.84 13.08
N LEU A 518 -14.90 17.42 12.89
CA LEU A 518 -16.08 17.23 13.75
C LEU A 518 -16.66 15.81 13.69
N MET A 519 -16.43 15.06 12.61
CA MET A 519 -16.95 13.70 12.43
C MET A 519 -15.85 12.62 12.54
N GLY A 520 -14.59 13.02 12.40
CA GLY A 520 -13.42 12.13 12.51
C GLY A 520 -12.69 12.21 13.86
N THR A 521 -12.90 13.24 14.67
CA THR A 521 -12.30 13.35 16.01
C THR A 521 -13.16 12.62 17.05
N HIS A 522 -12.52 11.87 17.96
CA HIS A 522 -13.22 11.19 19.05
C HIS A 522 -13.95 12.19 19.94
N ALA A 523 -15.16 11.85 20.37
CA ALA A 523 -16.01 12.72 21.16
C ALA A 523 -15.36 13.16 22.49
N GLU A 524 -14.56 12.29 23.10
CA GLU A 524 -13.82 12.54 24.34
C GLU A 524 -12.81 13.68 24.21
N ASP A 525 -12.24 13.87 23.02
CA ASP A 525 -11.32 14.97 22.73
C ASP A 525 -12.08 16.19 22.18
N LEU A 526 -13.07 15.93 21.33
CA LEU A 526 -13.83 16.94 20.59
C LEU A 526 -14.76 17.77 21.49
N ILE A 527 -15.57 17.13 22.33
CA ILE A 527 -16.54 17.83 23.19
C ILE A 527 -15.83 18.78 24.16
N PRO A 528 -14.80 18.37 24.93
CA PRO A 528 -14.07 19.29 25.80
C PRO A 528 -13.38 20.42 25.03
N ALA A 529 -12.87 20.15 23.81
CA ALA A 529 -12.22 21.17 22.98
C ALA A 529 -13.21 22.27 22.57
N LEU A 530 -14.41 21.91 22.11
CA LEU A 530 -15.46 22.87 21.74
C LEU A 530 -16.07 23.55 22.97
N ALA A 531 -16.33 22.80 24.05
CA ALA A 531 -16.95 23.30 25.27
C ALA A 531 -16.11 24.40 25.94
N LYS A 532 -14.79 24.34 25.81
CA LYS A 532 -13.86 25.35 26.34
C LYS A 532 -14.08 26.74 25.74
N GLU A 533 -14.61 26.82 24.52
CA GLU A 533 -14.86 28.09 23.83
C GLU A 533 -16.21 28.70 24.19
N THR A 534 -17.26 27.89 24.29
CA THR A 534 -18.65 28.40 24.34
C THR A 534 -19.57 27.73 25.36
N GLY A 535 -19.12 26.67 26.02
CA GLY A 535 -20.02 25.71 26.67
C GLY A 535 -20.90 24.97 25.65
N TYR A 536 -21.75 24.08 26.14
CA TYR A 536 -22.70 23.30 25.34
C TYR A 536 -23.95 22.94 26.16
N VAL A 537 -25.00 22.51 25.46
CA VAL A 537 -26.23 21.91 25.98
C VAL A 537 -26.31 20.50 25.40
N CYS A 538 -26.87 19.55 26.13
CA CYS A 538 -27.08 18.20 25.61
C CYS A 538 -28.44 17.65 26.06
N ASP A 539 -28.91 16.62 25.39
CA ASP A 539 -30.21 15.99 25.62
C ASP A 539 -30.30 15.11 26.88
N CYS A 540 -29.16 14.85 27.55
CA CYS A 540 -29.08 14.02 28.75
C CYS A 540 -28.45 14.76 29.94
N GLU A 541 -28.77 14.31 31.16
CA GLU A 541 -28.12 14.77 32.39
C GLU A 541 -26.70 14.25 32.56
N ASP A 542 -26.48 12.96 32.28
CA ASP A 542 -25.13 12.42 32.17
C ASP A 542 -24.64 12.77 30.76
N HIS A 543 -23.82 13.81 30.70
CA HIS A 543 -23.29 14.34 29.45
C HIS A 543 -22.57 13.26 28.63
N GLU A 544 -21.97 12.24 29.24
CA GLU A 544 -21.31 11.15 28.51
C GLU A 544 -22.33 10.21 27.84
N LEU A 545 -23.55 10.17 28.35
CA LEU A 545 -24.68 9.41 27.79
C LEU A 545 -25.56 10.25 26.85
N ALA A 546 -25.20 11.49 26.53
CA ALA A 546 -25.97 12.32 25.62
C ALA A 546 -25.85 11.86 24.16
N CYS A 547 -26.98 11.86 23.44
CA CYS A 547 -27.00 11.59 22.01
C CYS A 547 -26.82 12.85 21.16
N THR A 548 -27.10 14.03 21.74
CA THR A 548 -26.93 15.32 21.09
C THR A 548 -26.14 16.29 21.95
N TYR A 549 -25.27 17.06 21.29
CA TYR A 549 -24.48 18.13 21.91
C TYR A 549 -24.64 19.38 21.08
N GLU A 550 -25.45 20.30 21.58
CA GLU A 550 -25.66 21.61 21.01
C GLU A 550 -24.64 22.61 21.55
N PHE A 551 -24.03 23.37 20.66
CA PHE A 551 -23.17 24.50 20.96
C PHE A 551 -23.85 25.75 20.42
N PRO A 552 -24.79 26.37 21.15
CA PRO A 552 -25.66 27.43 20.60
C PRO A 552 -24.88 28.65 20.13
N ALA A 553 -23.85 29.07 20.88
CA ALA A 553 -22.98 30.17 20.47
C ALA A 553 -22.07 29.81 19.27
N LEU A 554 -21.97 28.51 18.95
CA LEU A 554 -21.29 28.04 17.75
C LEU A 554 -22.26 27.77 16.58
N GLY A 555 -23.58 27.89 16.76
CA GLY A 555 -24.56 27.50 15.74
C GLY A 555 -24.42 26.04 15.30
N LEU A 556 -23.91 25.16 16.16
CA LEU A 556 -23.51 23.79 15.86
C LEU A 556 -24.25 22.81 16.76
N GLU A 557 -24.65 21.66 16.24
CA GLU A 557 -25.02 20.50 17.03
C GLU A 557 -24.34 19.26 16.48
N LEU A 558 -23.83 18.44 17.38
CA LEU A 558 -23.22 17.16 17.07
C LEU A 558 -24.15 16.05 17.53
N TRP A 559 -24.48 15.15 16.63
CA TRP A 559 -25.40 14.05 16.88
C TRP A 559 -24.67 12.70 16.73
N ARG A 560 -24.93 11.79 17.66
CA ARG A 560 -24.44 10.41 17.57
C ARG A 560 -25.58 9.45 17.33
N GLU A 561 -25.27 8.39 16.57
CA GLU A 561 -26.15 7.24 16.47
C GLU A 561 -26.26 6.57 17.84
N SER A 562 -27.36 5.87 18.10
CA SER A 562 -27.63 5.22 19.39
C SER A 562 -26.70 4.01 19.59
N ALA A 563 -25.43 4.28 19.84
CA ALA A 563 -24.41 3.34 20.25
C ALA A 563 -24.39 3.20 21.77
N TYR A 564 -24.12 1.99 22.28
CA TYR A 564 -24.12 1.74 23.71
C TYR A 564 -22.84 2.27 24.35
N HIS A 565 -22.98 3.34 25.14
CA HIS A 565 -21.85 3.96 25.83
C HIS A 565 -21.09 2.96 26.73
N PRO A 566 -19.74 3.05 26.87
CA PRO A 566 -18.96 2.16 27.74
C PRO A 566 -19.45 2.05 29.18
N LYS A 567 -20.00 3.14 29.75
CA LYS A 567 -20.67 3.10 31.07
C LYS A 567 -21.87 2.15 31.11
N LEU A 568 -22.66 2.07 30.04
CA LEU A 568 -23.78 1.14 29.94
C LEU A 568 -23.27 -0.29 29.75
N LEU A 569 -22.23 -0.49 28.95
CA LEU A 569 -21.56 -1.79 28.79
C LEU A 569 -20.98 -2.32 30.11
N ALA A 570 -20.72 -1.46 31.11
CA ALA A 570 -20.26 -1.85 32.43
C ALA A 570 -21.40 -2.24 33.41
N VAL A 571 -22.67 -2.03 33.04
CA VAL A 571 -23.84 -2.40 33.85
C VAL A 571 -24.17 -3.89 33.62
N PRO A 572 -24.12 -4.76 34.64
CA PRO A 572 -24.33 -6.21 34.47
C PRO A 572 -25.66 -6.57 33.80
N GLU A 573 -26.74 -5.90 34.17
CA GLU A 573 -28.09 -6.11 33.63
C GLU A 573 -28.17 -5.74 32.14
N PHE A 574 -27.35 -4.78 31.72
CA PHE A 574 -27.26 -4.36 30.34
C PHE A 574 -26.43 -5.34 29.50
N GLN A 575 -25.39 -5.94 30.08
CA GLN A 575 -24.64 -7.05 29.47
C GLN A 575 -25.52 -8.29 29.25
N GLU A 576 -26.40 -8.62 30.19
CA GLU A 576 -27.37 -9.72 30.03
C GLU A 576 -28.37 -9.47 28.89
N LEU A 577 -28.87 -8.23 28.77
CA LEU A 577 -29.77 -7.82 27.69
C LEU A 577 -29.10 -7.93 26.31
N ILE A 578 -27.84 -7.52 26.23
CA ILE A 578 -27.00 -7.58 25.04
C ILE A 578 -26.74 -9.03 24.60
N GLN A 579 -26.40 -9.92 25.54
CA GLN A 579 -26.10 -11.33 25.25
C GLN A 579 -27.32 -12.09 24.68
N ALA A 580 -28.52 -11.54 24.86
CA ALA A 580 -29.75 -12.08 24.31
C ALA A 580 -30.05 -11.65 22.85
N LEU A 581 -29.25 -10.75 22.26
CA LEU A 581 -29.42 -10.27 20.88
C LEU A 581 -28.43 -10.98 19.92
N PRO A 582 -28.86 -11.44 18.72
CA PRO A 582 -28.05 -12.39 17.94
C PRO A 582 -26.92 -11.75 17.10
N GLU A 583 -26.90 -10.43 16.94
CA GLU A 583 -26.00 -9.73 16.03
C GLU A 583 -25.60 -8.36 16.62
N ASN A 584 -24.31 -8.02 16.52
CA ASN A 584 -23.67 -6.71 16.78
C ASN A 584 -23.00 -6.52 18.15
N LEU A 585 -21.66 -6.56 18.20
CA LEU A 585 -20.87 -5.81 19.21
C LEU A 585 -19.35 -5.70 19.01
N GLU A 586 -18.73 -6.31 18.00
CA GLU A 586 -17.27 -6.34 17.92
C GLU A 586 -16.58 -5.00 17.53
N TYR A 587 -17.32 -3.93 17.24
CA TYR A 587 -16.72 -2.75 16.58
C TYR A 587 -16.49 -1.52 17.48
N GLU A 588 -17.08 -1.42 18.67
CA GLU A 588 -17.00 -0.20 19.51
C GLU A 588 -16.22 -0.35 20.84
N GLN A 589 -15.74 -1.55 21.16
CA GLN A 589 -15.16 -1.81 22.48
C GLN A 589 -13.72 -1.33 22.70
N ASP A 590 -12.94 -1.08 21.63
CA ASP A 590 -11.50 -0.80 21.80
C ASP A 590 -11.10 0.68 21.64
N HIS A 591 -11.90 1.55 21.03
CA HIS A 591 -11.50 2.92 20.69
C HIS A 591 -12.72 3.85 20.67
N GLY A 592 -12.65 5.01 21.32
CA GLY A 592 -13.78 5.92 21.55
C GLY A 592 -14.67 6.24 20.34
N TRP A 593 -15.83 6.84 20.59
CA TRP A 593 -16.85 7.05 19.55
C TRP A 593 -16.71 8.39 18.83
N CYS A 594 -17.24 8.50 17.61
CA CYS A 594 -17.30 9.72 16.80
C CYS A 594 -18.75 10.09 16.48
N PHE A 595 -19.01 11.34 16.07
CA PHE A 595 -20.35 11.78 15.71
C PHE A 595 -20.81 11.23 14.36
N ALA A 596 -22.07 10.82 14.29
CA ALA A 596 -22.69 10.29 13.10
C ALA A 596 -23.27 11.39 12.20
N GLN A 597 -23.57 12.56 12.78
CA GLN A 597 -24.14 13.69 12.04
C GLN A 597 -23.77 15.03 12.68
N VAL A 598 -23.62 16.06 11.86
CA VAL A 598 -23.38 17.46 12.28
C VAL A 598 -24.48 18.36 11.74
N TRP A 599 -25.17 19.09 12.62
CA TRP A 599 -26.18 20.10 12.25
C TRP A 599 -25.64 21.51 12.43
N VAL A 600 -25.94 22.39 11.47
CA VAL A 600 -25.46 23.79 11.47
C VAL A 600 -26.61 24.78 11.24
N GLN A 601 -26.58 25.91 11.98
CA GLN A 601 -27.46 27.08 11.81
C GLN A 601 -26.73 28.17 10.98
N THR A 602 -27.23 28.57 9.80
CA THR A 602 -26.48 29.39 8.81
C THR A 602 -27.15 30.69 8.29
N GLY A 603 -26.78 31.87 8.80
CA GLY A 603 -27.38 33.17 8.42
C GLY A 603 -27.14 33.69 6.98
N SER A 604 -26.35 33.01 6.15
CA SER A 604 -26.25 33.21 4.69
C SER A 604 -25.24 32.23 4.13
N PHE A 605 -25.62 31.50 3.08
CA PHE A 605 -24.93 30.29 2.67
C PHE A 605 -24.83 30.40 1.12
N ARG A 606 -23.59 30.36 0.58
CA ARG A 606 -23.30 29.97 -0.83
C ARG A 606 -22.36 28.75 -0.94
N ALA A 607 -22.73 27.73 -1.72
CA ALA A 607 -21.83 26.67 -2.17
C ALA A 607 -21.52 27.08 -3.57
N GLN A 608 -20.29 27.47 -3.76
CA GLN A 608 -19.59 27.01 -4.93
C GLN A 608 -18.43 26.20 -4.36
N CYS A 609 -18.29 24.96 -4.78
CA CYS A 609 -17.04 24.26 -4.52
C CYS A 609 -16.00 24.78 -5.53
N PRO A 610 -14.72 24.95 -5.14
CA PRO A 610 -14.16 24.83 -3.80
C PRO A 610 -13.83 26.20 -3.19
N LEU A 611 -14.26 26.37 -1.94
CA LEU A 611 -13.64 27.30 -1.00
C LEU A 611 -12.16 26.89 -0.83
N GLU A 612 -11.25 27.87 -0.83
CA GLU A 612 -9.81 27.60 -0.75
C GLU A 612 -9.42 26.80 0.52
N PRO A 613 -8.66 25.69 0.39
CA PRO A 613 -8.19 24.92 1.54
C PRO A 613 -7.20 25.70 2.42
N GLY A 614 -7.38 25.63 3.74
CA GLY A 614 -6.23 25.51 4.65
C GLY A 614 -5.49 26.79 5.07
N THR A 615 -6.16 27.91 5.36
CA THR A 615 -5.53 29.01 6.11
C THR A 615 -6.11 29.17 7.52
N ALA A 616 -5.71 28.30 8.43
CA ALA A 616 -5.79 28.56 9.87
C ALA A 616 -4.40 28.36 10.50
N PRO A 617 -3.78 29.39 11.08
CA PRO A 617 -2.59 29.22 11.90
C PRO A 617 -3.05 28.68 13.26
N TYR A 618 -2.31 27.75 13.87
CA TYR A 618 -2.01 27.65 15.31
C TYR A 618 -1.68 26.20 15.70
N ALA A 619 -0.59 26.08 16.45
CA ALA A 619 0.03 24.84 16.90
C ALA A 619 -0.49 24.42 18.29
N HIS A 620 -0.68 23.10 18.45
CA HIS A 620 -0.80 22.28 19.67
C HIS A 620 -1.85 22.65 20.76
N PRO A 621 -2.70 21.70 21.21
CA PRO A 621 -3.64 21.95 22.31
C PRO A 621 -2.98 21.90 23.70
N VAL A 622 -3.31 22.90 24.52
CA VAL A 622 -3.00 23.01 25.96
C VAL A 622 -4.10 22.29 26.77
N LYS A 623 -3.72 21.28 27.57
CA LYS A 623 -4.61 20.58 28.52
C LYS A 623 -5.04 21.48 29.71
N PRO A 624 -6.33 21.52 30.10
CA PRO A 624 -6.77 22.13 31.37
C PRO A 624 -7.05 21.10 32.49
N THR A 625 -7.07 21.59 33.73
CA THR A 625 -7.11 20.86 35.03
C THR A 625 -8.55 20.71 35.58
N PRO A 626 -8.91 19.60 36.27
CA PRO A 626 -10.28 19.34 36.75
C PRO A 626 -10.69 20.13 38.04
N PRO A 627 -12.01 20.25 38.34
CA PRO A 627 -12.54 21.05 39.46
C PRO A 627 -12.42 20.40 40.84
N GLU A 628 -12.48 21.24 41.88
CA GLU A 628 -11.89 21.00 43.21
C GLU A 628 -12.71 20.15 44.21
N ARG A 629 -13.95 19.69 43.89
CA ARG A 629 -14.71 18.74 44.75
C ARG A 629 -15.95 18.15 44.08
N GLU A 630 -16.25 16.89 44.40
CA GLU A 630 -17.50 16.20 44.03
C GLU A 630 -18.71 16.60 44.91
N PRO A 631 -19.93 16.66 44.34
CA PRO A 631 -21.17 16.94 45.06
C PRO A 631 -21.65 15.76 45.92
N THR A 632 -22.51 16.03 46.91
CA THR A 632 -23.02 15.01 47.84
C THR A 632 -24.29 14.33 47.33
N ALA A 633 -24.58 13.11 47.80
CA ALA A 633 -25.74 12.32 47.38
C ALA A 633 -27.09 13.03 47.62
N GLU A 634 -27.20 13.85 48.66
CA GLU A 634 -28.43 14.60 48.96
C GLU A 634 -28.63 15.77 47.98
N GLU A 635 -27.55 16.41 47.52
CA GLU A 635 -27.58 17.44 46.48
C GLU A 635 -27.96 16.84 45.13
N MET A 636 -27.49 15.62 44.85
CA MET A 636 -27.86 14.86 43.65
C MET A 636 -29.33 14.44 43.68
N ILE A 637 -29.85 13.94 44.82
CA ILE A 637 -31.26 13.54 44.95
C ILE A 637 -32.20 14.74 44.85
N ALA A 638 -31.84 15.88 45.47
CA ALA A 638 -32.62 17.11 45.38
C ALA A 638 -32.64 17.70 43.96
N PHE A 639 -31.56 17.51 43.19
CA PHE A 639 -31.46 17.91 41.80
C PHE A 639 -32.36 17.03 40.90
N LEU A 640 -32.28 15.71 41.05
CA LEU A 640 -33.09 14.75 40.29
C LEU A 640 -34.60 14.92 40.53
N HIS A 641 -35.02 15.14 41.78
CA HIS A 641 -36.43 15.33 42.14
C HIS A 641 -37.02 16.63 41.58
N ARG A 642 -36.18 17.67 41.42
CA ARG A 642 -36.60 18.97 40.89
C ARG A 642 -36.64 18.99 39.36
N LYS A 643 -35.80 18.18 38.70
CA LYS A 643 -35.62 18.20 37.25
C LYS A 643 -36.55 17.24 36.50
N TYR A 644 -36.94 16.11 37.10
CA TYR A 644 -37.78 15.09 36.42
C TYR A 644 -39.21 14.97 36.94
N GLY A 645 -39.61 15.77 37.93
CA GLY A 645 -41.00 15.77 38.44
C GLY A 645 -41.45 14.43 39.05
N LEU A 646 -40.52 13.64 39.58
CA LEU A 646 -40.80 12.32 40.16
C LEU A 646 -41.42 12.48 41.55
N ILE A 647 -42.68 12.10 41.71
CA ILE A 647 -43.34 11.98 43.02
C ILE A 647 -43.09 10.55 43.53
N PRO A 648 -42.59 10.36 44.77
CA PRO A 648 -42.41 9.02 45.30
C PRO A 648 -43.77 8.32 45.43
N PRO A 649 -43.87 7.00 45.20
CA PRO A 649 -45.13 6.28 45.30
C PRO A 649 -45.72 6.44 46.71
N GLU A 650 -47.00 6.81 46.79
CA GLU A 650 -47.74 6.74 48.05
C GLU A 650 -47.66 5.31 48.57
N ARG A 651 -47.16 5.14 49.80
CA ARG A 651 -47.19 3.84 50.48
C ARG A 651 -48.65 3.36 50.51
N PRO A 652 -48.95 2.13 50.07
CA PRO A 652 -50.27 1.57 50.30
C PRO A 652 -50.49 1.48 51.81
N GLY A 653 -51.54 2.14 52.29
CA GLY A 653 -52.17 1.75 53.55
C GLY A 653 -52.54 0.28 53.45
N ARG A 654 -52.34 -0.45 54.56
CA ARG A 654 -52.79 -1.83 54.77
C ARG A 654 -54.17 -2.09 54.13
N GLY A 655 -54.31 -3.19 53.38
CA GLY A 655 -55.61 -3.84 53.14
C GLY A 655 -55.78 -4.46 51.76
N GLU A 656 -55.55 -5.79 51.73
CA GLU A 656 -55.90 -6.82 50.72
C GLU A 656 -55.38 -6.71 49.28
#